data_AF-A0A7Y1TGE5-F1
#
_entry.id   AF-A0A7Y1TGE5-F1
#
_cell.length_a   1.000
_cell.length_b   1.000
_cell.length_c   1.000
_cell.angle_alpha   90.00
_cell.angle_beta   90.00
_cell.angle_gamma   90.00
#
_symmetry.space_group_name_H-M   'P 1'
#
loop_
_entity.id
_entity.type
_entity.pdbx_description
1 polymer ?
#
loop_
_entity_poly.entity_id
_entity_poly.type
_entity_poly.pdbx_seq_one_letter_code
_entity_poly.pdbx_strand_id
1 'polypeptide(L)'
;MYLIFDTETTGLPKRWNAPVTDVDNWPRCVQLAWQLHDEMGNLLEQHDYLIKPEGYDIPYDAEQIHGISTQLAEKEGIPLTEALELFNAALGKTRFVVGQNVGFDINITGAEYHRAGVETALLNLPVLDTCTEDTAQLCQIPGGRGGKFKLPTLTELHEHLFQEPFSEAHNAAADVEATSRCFFELIRRKSFTAQELQVEPDYFSRFIEANPDKIELLGLKHRNLKEASAALQSEEEVTEPEISREEIKANLESLEDVPFVHLHNHSQFSVLQSTIKIKDLVAITAKQKMPAVALTDHANMMGAFHFVKEVKAHNAGIKTRKEKAEEAGEEFDEQPILPILGCEFFVCEDHLNKNQKDYGFQMVFLAKNKNGYHNLAKMASLAYTDGFYYVPRIDRKIVEQFKDDLIVLTGNLYGEIASKILNTGEKQAEEALLWWQSMFGDDLYVELMRHEQEDENRANPVLLSMARKMGIKVVATNNTYYCKKEDAEAHDILLCVKDGEKQATPIGRGRGYRYGLPNQEYYFKSSEEMKALFKDIPEAILNVQEVVSKIEPFDLAREVLLPQFEIPQEFRVEEDETDDGKRGENAYLRHITYEGARERYDEITPEIEERIDFELKTIENSGYPGYFLIVEDFIREARNMGVSVGPGRGSAAGSVVAYCLKITNIDPLKYNLLFERFLNPDRVSMPDIDIDFDDEGRGKVMDYVIQKYGANQVAQIITYGTMAAKSSIRDTARVLDLPLPDADRIAKLIPTMGKLGKIFQVPEEELRKKFRSDDLDKVHQLLNISEGDDLEAQTVNMARVLEGSLRNTGIHACGVIITPDDITNFVPVAT
;
A
#
# COMPACT_ATOMS: atom_id res chain seq x y z
N MET A 1 41.66 18.89 -26.53
CA MET A 1 41.12 19.52 -25.32
C MET A 1 39.99 18.66 -24.81
N TYR A 2 40.02 18.38 -23.51
CA TYR A 2 39.02 17.58 -22.81
C TYR A 2 38.10 18.54 -22.05
N LEU A 3 36.79 18.45 -22.27
CA LEU A 3 35.81 19.19 -21.50
C LEU A 3 35.14 18.20 -20.55
N ILE A 4 35.38 18.38 -19.26
CA ILE A 4 34.75 17.60 -18.19
C ILE A 4 33.60 18.46 -17.69
N PHE A 5 32.39 17.92 -17.65
CA PHE A 5 31.23 18.67 -17.15
C PHE A 5 30.28 17.74 -16.39
N ASP A 6 29.47 18.36 -15.54
CA ASP A 6 28.47 17.69 -14.71
C ASP A 6 27.27 18.62 -14.51
N THR A 7 26.11 18.03 -14.24
CA THR A 7 24.87 18.78 -14.02
C THR A 7 24.13 18.33 -12.76
N GLU A 8 23.73 19.30 -11.94
CA GLU A 8 22.67 19.06 -10.96
C GLU A 8 21.31 19.33 -11.58
N THR A 9 20.31 18.57 -11.15
CA THR A 9 18.98 18.59 -11.80
C THR A 9 17.84 18.52 -10.81
N THR A 10 16.64 18.88 -11.25
CA THR A 10 15.41 18.80 -10.44
C THR A 10 14.93 17.38 -10.14
N GLY A 11 15.65 16.32 -10.57
CA GLY A 11 15.27 14.95 -10.29
C GLY A 11 15.77 13.95 -11.33
N LEU A 12 15.02 12.88 -11.57
CA LEU A 12 15.36 11.85 -12.55
C LEU A 12 14.38 11.84 -13.73
N PRO A 13 14.80 11.41 -14.93
CA PRO A 13 13.92 11.32 -16.08
C PRO A 13 12.83 10.28 -15.85
N LYS A 14 11.63 10.58 -16.36
CA LYS A 14 10.50 9.64 -16.33
C LYS A 14 10.87 8.33 -17.05
N ARG A 15 11.61 8.44 -18.15
CA ARG A 15 12.14 7.33 -18.95
C ARG A 15 13.58 7.63 -19.37
N TRP A 16 14.49 6.74 -19.00
CA TRP A 16 15.92 6.85 -19.30
C TRP A 16 16.27 6.73 -20.78
N ASN A 17 15.37 6.19 -21.62
CA ASN A 17 15.59 5.96 -23.04
C ASN A 17 14.81 6.93 -23.95
N ALA A 18 14.19 7.98 -23.39
CA ALA A 18 13.48 8.97 -24.20
C ALA A 18 14.48 9.81 -25.02
N PRO A 19 14.11 10.29 -26.22
CA PRO A 19 14.95 11.24 -26.96
C PRO A 19 15.05 12.57 -26.21
N VAL A 20 16.14 13.32 -26.42
CA VAL A 20 16.32 14.68 -25.83
C VAL A 20 15.27 15.69 -26.31
N THR A 21 14.58 15.40 -27.41
CA THR A 21 13.45 16.21 -27.91
C THR A 21 12.18 16.03 -27.08
N ASP A 22 12.07 14.97 -26.28
CA ASP A 22 10.98 14.77 -25.31
C ASP A 22 11.29 15.57 -24.04
N VAL A 23 11.19 16.89 -24.15
CA VAL A 23 11.63 17.83 -23.11
C VAL A 23 10.85 17.68 -21.78
N ASP A 24 9.65 17.09 -21.80
CA ASP A 24 8.82 16.87 -20.60
C ASP A 24 9.19 15.58 -19.85
N ASN A 25 10.00 14.72 -20.47
CA ASN A 25 10.54 13.51 -19.86
C ASN A 25 11.76 13.80 -18.99
N TRP A 26 12.64 14.69 -19.46
CA TRP A 26 13.90 15.02 -18.82
C TRP A 26 13.71 16.06 -17.71
N PRO A 27 14.43 15.97 -16.57
CA PRO A 27 14.39 17.01 -15.54
C PRO A 27 15.04 18.32 -16.03
N ARG A 28 14.96 19.36 -15.20
CA ARG A 28 15.56 20.67 -15.47
C ARG A 28 16.98 20.72 -14.92
N CYS A 29 17.89 21.35 -15.65
CA CYS A 29 19.23 21.66 -15.16
C CYS A 29 19.17 22.79 -14.13
N VAL A 30 19.84 22.59 -13.00
CA VAL A 30 19.86 23.50 -11.85
C VAL A 30 21.26 24.06 -11.63
N GLN A 31 22.29 23.27 -11.89
CA GLN A 31 23.68 23.69 -11.90
C GLN A 31 24.35 23.11 -13.15
N LEU A 32 25.18 23.91 -13.81
CA LEU A 32 26.03 23.48 -14.91
C LEU A 32 27.46 23.92 -14.60
N ALA A 33 28.34 22.93 -14.37
CA ALA A 33 29.75 23.17 -14.12
C ALA A 33 30.61 22.46 -15.16
N TRP A 34 31.74 23.06 -15.54
CA TRP A 34 32.69 22.42 -16.43
C TRP A 34 34.12 22.90 -16.23
N GLN A 35 35.06 22.05 -16.63
CA GLN A 35 36.48 22.34 -16.74
C GLN A 35 36.97 21.98 -18.15
N LEU A 36 37.73 22.89 -18.77
CA LEU A 36 38.42 22.62 -20.02
C LEU A 36 39.90 22.38 -19.73
N HIS A 37 40.42 21.25 -20.20
CA HIS A 37 41.82 20.88 -20.05
C HIS A 37 42.50 20.72 -21.40
N ASP A 38 43.81 21.00 -21.41
CA ASP A 38 44.66 20.64 -22.54
C ASP A 38 44.94 19.13 -22.59
N GLU A 39 45.76 18.70 -23.56
CA GLU A 39 46.11 17.28 -23.71
C GLU A 39 46.99 16.71 -22.58
N MET A 40 47.62 17.56 -21.77
CA MET A 40 48.50 17.14 -20.67
C MET A 40 47.80 17.18 -19.31
N GLY A 41 46.51 17.56 -19.28
CA GLY A 41 45.72 17.68 -18.06
C GLY A 41 45.78 19.06 -17.39
N ASN A 42 46.42 20.06 -18.01
CA ASN A 42 46.45 21.41 -17.44
C ASN A 42 45.08 22.08 -17.61
N LEU A 43 44.58 22.69 -16.54
CA LEU A 43 43.34 23.47 -16.55
C LEU A 43 43.50 24.74 -17.38
N LEU A 44 42.61 24.96 -18.35
CA LEU A 44 42.55 26.14 -19.21
C LEU A 44 41.46 27.12 -18.77
N GLU A 45 40.27 26.60 -18.49
CA GLU A 45 39.14 27.40 -17.97
C GLU A 45 38.24 26.54 -17.08
N GLN A 46 37.55 27.18 -16.15
CA GLN A 46 36.60 26.55 -15.23
C GLN A 46 35.42 27.48 -15.04
N HIS A 47 34.23 26.90 -15.02
CA HIS A 47 32.98 27.59 -14.79
C HIS A 47 32.06 26.76 -13.91
N ASP A 48 31.25 27.46 -13.10
CA ASP A 48 30.22 26.92 -12.22
C ASP A 48 29.07 27.92 -12.20
N TYR A 49 27.91 27.51 -12.75
CA TYR A 49 26.74 28.37 -12.85
C TYR A 49 25.51 27.68 -12.28
N LEU A 50 24.84 28.37 -11.36
CA LEU A 50 23.45 28.06 -11.01
C LEU A 50 22.53 28.56 -12.12
N ILE A 51 21.53 27.77 -12.47
CA ILE A 51 20.53 28.10 -13.48
C ILE A 51 19.32 28.68 -12.77
N LYS A 52 18.94 29.90 -13.17
CA LYS A 52 17.75 30.55 -12.66
C LYS A 52 16.49 29.78 -13.10
N PRO A 53 15.63 29.34 -12.17
CA PRO A 53 14.42 28.64 -12.53
C PRO A 53 13.43 29.56 -13.24
N GLU A 54 12.93 29.11 -14.40
CA GLU A 54 11.93 29.83 -15.19
C GLU A 54 10.72 28.90 -15.44
N GLY A 55 9.65 29.12 -14.67
CA GLY A 55 8.40 28.36 -14.77
C GLY A 55 8.44 26.95 -14.17
N TYR A 56 9.38 26.70 -13.25
CA TYR A 56 9.49 25.48 -12.45
C TYR A 56 10.11 25.81 -11.09
N ASP A 57 9.97 24.89 -10.14
CA ASP A 57 10.63 24.95 -8.84
C ASP A 57 11.64 23.80 -8.73
N ILE A 58 12.63 23.95 -7.85
CA ILE A 58 13.56 22.87 -7.51
C ILE A 58 12.92 22.04 -6.39
N PRO A 59 12.59 20.76 -6.63
CA PRO A 59 11.90 19.95 -5.63
C PRO A 59 12.78 19.67 -4.41
N TYR A 60 12.15 19.55 -3.23
CA TYR A 60 12.85 19.33 -1.96
C TYR A 60 13.71 18.05 -1.97
N ASP A 61 13.25 16.96 -2.59
CA ASP A 61 14.05 15.73 -2.71
C ASP A 61 15.35 15.96 -3.51
N ALA A 62 15.34 16.86 -4.50
CA ALA A 62 16.55 17.25 -5.24
C ALA A 62 17.44 18.18 -4.39
N GLU A 63 16.85 19.15 -3.68
CA GLU A 63 17.56 20.02 -2.74
C GLU A 63 18.28 19.21 -1.64
N GLN A 64 17.70 18.13 -1.12
CA GLN A 64 18.35 17.27 -0.13
C GLN A 64 19.62 16.60 -0.66
N ILE A 65 19.64 16.31 -1.96
CA ILE A 65 20.79 15.71 -2.65
C ILE A 65 21.87 16.78 -2.83
N HIS A 66 21.59 17.81 -3.65
CA HIS A 66 22.62 18.76 -4.11
C HIS A 66 22.68 20.09 -3.35
N GLY A 67 21.69 20.39 -2.51
CA GLY A 67 21.67 21.57 -1.64
C GLY A 67 21.26 22.89 -2.29
N ILE A 68 20.68 22.88 -3.48
CA ILE A 68 20.29 24.10 -4.20
C ILE A 68 18.78 24.28 -4.05
N SER A 69 18.36 25.29 -3.29
CA SER A 69 16.94 25.64 -3.19
C SER A 69 16.48 26.52 -4.36
N THR A 70 15.17 26.56 -4.61
CA THR A 70 14.57 27.49 -5.58
C THR A 70 14.98 28.93 -5.28
N GLN A 71 14.94 29.37 -4.02
CA GLN A 71 15.33 30.74 -3.64
C GLN A 71 16.80 31.04 -3.96
N LEU A 72 17.71 30.09 -3.70
CA LEU A 72 19.13 30.25 -4.01
C LEU A 72 19.34 30.42 -5.51
N ALA A 73 18.73 29.54 -6.31
CA ALA A 73 18.82 29.59 -7.75
C ALA A 73 18.16 30.85 -8.35
N GLU A 74 17.07 31.35 -7.77
CA GLU A 74 16.45 32.62 -8.20
C GLU A 74 17.31 33.85 -7.91
N LYS A 75 17.96 33.87 -6.74
CA LYS A 75 18.78 34.99 -6.26
C LYS A 75 20.12 35.08 -6.98
N GLU A 76 20.74 33.94 -7.25
CA GLU A 76 22.13 33.86 -7.69
C GLU A 76 22.32 33.18 -9.05
N GLY A 77 21.29 32.52 -9.58
CA GLY A 77 21.36 31.87 -10.89
C GLY A 77 21.34 32.84 -12.06
N ILE A 78 21.94 32.41 -13.16
CA ILE A 78 21.91 33.10 -14.46
C ILE A 78 20.81 32.49 -15.35
N PRO A 79 20.30 33.24 -16.35
CA PRO A 79 19.35 32.68 -17.31
C PRO A 79 19.91 31.45 -18.02
N LEU A 80 19.07 30.43 -18.24
CA LEU A 80 19.47 29.19 -18.91
C LEU A 80 20.16 29.45 -20.26
N THR A 81 19.62 30.37 -21.06
CA THR A 81 20.17 30.71 -22.38
C THR A 81 21.60 31.25 -22.28
N GLU A 82 21.91 32.05 -21.25
CA GLU A 82 23.25 32.59 -21.02
C GLU A 82 24.24 31.47 -20.65
N ALA A 83 23.83 30.57 -19.76
CA ALA A 83 24.65 29.41 -19.39
C ALA A 83 24.95 28.50 -20.59
N LEU A 84 23.94 28.22 -21.43
CA LEU A 84 24.08 27.40 -22.63
C LEU A 84 24.98 28.06 -23.70
N GLU A 85 24.91 29.38 -23.87
CA GLU A 85 25.80 30.12 -24.77
C GLU A 85 27.27 30.04 -24.32
N LEU A 86 27.53 30.22 -23.02
CA LEU A 86 28.86 30.06 -22.43
C LEU A 86 29.37 28.64 -22.60
N PHE A 87 28.51 27.65 -22.38
CA PHE A 87 28.86 26.24 -22.55
C PHE A 87 29.17 25.90 -24.02
N ASN A 88 28.38 26.41 -24.97
CA ASN A 88 28.65 26.27 -26.41
C ASN A 88 30.01 26.89 -26.81
N ALA A 89 30.39 28.02 -26.21
CA ALA A 89 31.70 28.63 -26.44
C ALA A 89 32.86 27.74 -25.95
N ALA A 90 32.67 27.03 -24.84
CA ALA A 90 33.62 26.01 -24.36
C ALA A 90 33.64 24.79 -25.30
N LEU A 91 32.46 24.27 -25.69
CA LEU A 91 32.33 23.15 -26.64
C LEU A 91 33.01 23.43 -27.99
N GLY A 92 33.02 24.68 -28.46
CA GLY A 92 33.73 25.09 -29.69
C GLY A 92 35.25 24.89 -29.64
N LYS A 93 35.84 24.77 -28.45
CA LYS A 93 37.27 24.47 -28.22
C LYS A 93 37.50 22.97 -27.95
N THR A 94 36.44 22.20 -27.76
CA THR A 94 36.48 20.83 -27.23
C THR A 94 36.71 19.80 -28.33
N ARG A 95 37.51 18.77 -28.00
CA ARG A 95 37.63 17.56 -28.84
C ARG A 95 36.87 16.37 -28.26
N PHE A 96 36.88 16.22 -26.94
CA PHE A 96 36.21 15.15 -26.22
C PHE A 96 35.41 15.71 -25.06
N VAL A 97 34.21 15.18 -24.90
CA VAL A 97 33.38 15.40 -23.71
C VAL A 97 33.66 14.25 -22.75
N VAL A 98 33.86 14.59 -21.48
CA VAL A 98 34.28 13.66 -20.43
C VAL A 98 33.36 13.82 -19.23
N GLY A 99 33.06 12.74 -18.53
CA GLY A 99 32.32 12.78 -17.29
C GLY A 99 32.19 11.40 -16.64
N GLN A 100 31.55 11.34 -15.48
CA GLN A 100 31.19 10.08 -14.81
C GLN A 100 29.73 9.76 -15.12
N ASN A 101 29.47 8.74 -15.94
CA ASN A 101 28.13 8.45 -16.47
C ASN A 101 27.54 9.64 -17.27
N VAL A 102 28.40 10.30 -18.06
CA VAL A 102 28.15 11.58 -18.75
C VAL A 102 27.01 11.52 -19.76
N GLY A 103 26.59 10.33 -20.18
CA GLY A 103 25.40 10.15 -21.00
C GLY A 103 24.14 10.73 -20.35
N PHE A 104 24.07 10.77 -19.01
CA PHE A 104 22.99 11.45 -18.29
C PHE A 104 23.04 12.96 -18.54
N ASP A 105 24.15 13.61 -18.22
CA ASP A 105 24.36 15.06 -18.32
C ASP A 105 24.24 15.58 -19.75
N ILE A 106 24.70 14.79 -20.73
CA ILE A 106 24.53 15.08 -22.16
C ILE A 106 23.06 15.15 -22.53
N ASN A 107 22.24 14.21 -22.03
CA ASN A 107 20.81 14.21 -22.34
C ASN A 107 20.07 15.34 -21.64
N ILE A 108 20.42 15.65 -20.39
CA ILE A 108 19.87 16.80 -19.65
C ILE A 108 20.16 18.10 -20.39
N THR A 109 21.45 18.36 -20.66
CA THR A 109 21.87 19.59 -21.32
C THR A 109 21.34 19.65 -22.75
N GLY A 110 21.30 18.51 -23.46
CA GLY A 110 20.70 18.38 -24.78
C GLY A 110 19.20 18.72 -24.78
N ALA A 111 18.45 18.28 -23.76
CA ALA A 111 17.06 18.67 -23.59
C ALA A 111 16.92 20.17 -23.29
N GLU A 112 17.81 20.76 -22.48
CA GLU A 112 17.80 22.21 -22.25
C GLU A 112 18.11 23.03 -23.52
N TYR A 113 19.04 22.59 -24.36
CA TYR A 113 19.27 23.19 -25.68
C TYR A 113 17.99 23.15 -26.55
N HIS A 114 17.27 22.02 -26.55
CA HIS A 114 15.98 21.91 -27.22
C HIS A 114 14.91 22.83 -26.63
N ARG A 115 14.82 22.96 -25.30
CA ARG A 115 13.88 23.88 -24.62
C ARG A 115 14.18 25.34 -24.96
N ALA A 116 15.46 25.72 -24.99
CA ALA A 116 15.91 27.06 -25.31
C ALA A 116 15.87 27.41 -26.81
N GLY A 117 15.71 26.40 -27.68
CA GLY A 117 15.81 26.59 -29.13
C GLY A 117 17.21 26.98 -29.61
N VAL A 118 18.26 26.56 -28.87
CA VAL A 118 19.66 26.88 -29.14
C VAL A 118 20.33 25.67 -29.78
N GLU A 119 21.01 25.87 -30.91
CA GLU A 119 21.77 24.80 -31.57
C GLU A 119 23.02 24.42 -30.76
N THR A 120 23.39 23.14 -30.76
CA THR A 120 24.59 22.66 -30.06
C THR A 120 25.30 21.55 -30.84
N ALA A 121 26.63 21.49 -30.68
CA ALA A 121 27.45 20.38 -31.16
C ALA A 121 27.59 19.24 -30.12
N LEU A 122 27.10 19.42 -28.89
CA LEU A 122 27.29 18.51 -27.75
C LEU A 122 27.00 17.04 -28.11
N LEU A 123 25.84 16.77 -28.73
CA LEU A 123 25.37 15.43 -29.07
C LEU A 123 26.23 14.71 -30.12
N ASN A 124 27.09 15.45 -30.83
CA ASN A 124 27.94 14.92 -31.90
C ASN A 124 29.42 14.78 -31.48
N LEU A 125 29.80 15.28 -30.31
CA LEU A 125 31.18 15.20 -29.83
C LEU A 125 31.49 13.78 -29.33
N PRO A 126 32.71 13.27 -29.57
CA PRO A 126 33.17 12.01 -28.97
C PRO A 126 33.16 12.07 -27.44
N VAL A 127 32.69 10.99 -26.82
CA VAL A 127 32.54 10.86 -25.37
C VAL A 127 33.60 9.92 -24.79
N LEU A 128 34.22 10.31 -23.68
CA LEU A 128 35.06 9.45 -22.84
C LEU A 128 34.47 9.40 -21.43
N ASP A 129 34.02 8.24 -21.00
CA ASP A 129 33.36 8.08 -19.69
C ASP A 129 34.31 7.41 -18.69
N THR A 130 34.26 7.83 -17.42
CA THR A 130 34.99 7.19 -16.31
C THR A 130 34.15 6.12 -15.58
N CYS A 131 32.88 5.97 -15.94
CA CYS A 131 31.96 4.93 -15.47
C CYS A 131 31.77 3.84 -16.53
N THR A 132 32.75 2.94 -16.65
CA THR A 132 32.77 1.88 -17.68
C THR A 132 32.91 0.48 -17.08
N GLU A 133 32.67 -0.55 -17.88
CA GLU A 133 32.93 -1.96 -17.49
C GLU A 133 34.42 -2.18 -17.15
N ASP A 134 35.34 -1.45 -17.76
CA ASP A 134 36.77 -1.52 -17.42
C ASP A 134 37.03 -0.96 -16.02
N THR A 135 36.38 0.15 -15.66
CA THR A 135 36.45 0.66 -14.28
C THR A 135 35.72 -0.23 -13.28
N ALA A 136 34.63 -0.92 -13.66
CA ALA A 136 34.00 -1.93 -12.82
C ALA A 136 34.93 -3.13 -12.58
N GLN A 137 35.67 -3.56 -13.60
CA GLN A 137 36.66 -4.63 -13.49
C GLN A 137 37.89 -4.20 -12.67
N LEU A 138 38.23 -2.91 -12.69
CA LEU A 138 39.28 -2.31 -11.87
C LEU A 138 38.87 -2.30 -10.38
N CYS A 139 37.66 -1.83 -10.07
CA CYS A 139 37.17 -1.68 -8.70
C CYS A 139 36.67 -3.01 -8.07
N GLN A 140 36.20 -3.96 -8.89
CA GLN A 140 35.70 -5.29 -8.48
C GLN A 140 34.60 -5.26 -7.42
N ILE A 141 33.69 -4.28 -7.51
CA ILE A 141 32.62 -4.09 -6.53
C ILE A 141 31.51 -5.14 -6.77
N PRO A 142 31.08 -5.91 -5.77
CA PRO A 142 30.14 -7.02 -5.98
C PRO A 142 28.69 -6.58 -6.26
N GLY A 143 27.99 -7.40 -7.07
CA GLY A 143 26.56 -7.29 -7.33
C GLY A 143 26.18 -6.34 -8.47
N GLY A 144 26.93 -6.36 -9.56
CA GLY A 144 26.47 -5.83 -10.84
C GLY A 144 25.41 -6.72 -11.48
N ARG A 145 24.68 -6.17 -12.45
CA ARG A 145 23.62 -6.90 -13.17
C ARG A 145 24.21 -8.07 -13.97
N GLY A 146 23.50 -9.20 -13.99
CA GLY A 146 23.92 -10.38 -14.76
C GLY A 146 25.18 -11.07 -14.25
N GLY A 147 25.53 -10.91 -12.97
CA GLY A 147 26.72 -11.53 -12.36
C GLY A 147 28.03 -10.77 -12.61
N LYS A 148 27.98 -9.59 -13.21
CA LYS A 148 29.13 -8.69 -13.40
C LYS A 148 29.48 -7.92 -12.11
N PHE A 149 30.60 -7.20 -12.13
CA PHE A 149 30.90 -6.19 -11.12
C PHE A 149 29.99 -4.96 -11.28
N LYS A 150 29.70 -4.28 -10.17
CA LYS A 150 28.94 -3.03 -10.14
C LYS A 150 29.79 -1.93 -10.79
N LEU A 151 29.17 -1.11 -11.64
CA LEU A 151 29.79 0.14 -12.11
C LEU A 151 30.06 1.05 -10.89
N PRO A 152 31.28 1.57 -10.72
CA PRO A 152 31.62 2.37 -9.55
C PRO A 152 30.92 3.73 -9.58
N THR A 153 30.46 4.22 -8.43
CA THR A 153 30.14 5.65 -8.28
C THR A 153 31.43 6.48 -8.37
N LEU A 154 31.31 7.80 -8.56
CA LEU A 154 32.47 8.68 -8.57
C LEU A 154 33.30 8.55 -7.28
N THR A 155 32.62 8.55 -6.12
CA THR A 155 33.25 8.34 -4.82
C THR A 155 33.96 7.00 -4.71
N GLU A 156 33.35 5.90 -5.18
CA GLU A 156 33.96 4.56 -5.16
C GLU A 156 35.20 4.49 -6.08
N LEU A 157 35.13 5.11 -7.26
CA LEU A 157 36.26 5.18 -8.19
C LEU A 157 37.39 6.03 -7.61
N HIS A 158 37.06 7.19 -7.04
CA HIS A 158 38.02 8.09 -6.40
C HIS A 158 38.73 7.40 -5.23
N GLU A 159 37.97 6.74 -4.35
CA GLU A 159 38.53 5.96 -3.23
C GLU A 159 39.47 4.85 -3.73
N HIS A 160 39.08 4.14 -4.80
CA HIS A 160 39.93 3.11 -5.37
C HIS A 160 41.25 3.67 -5.94
N LEU A 161 41.20 4.81 -6.63
CA LEU A 161 42.37 5.41 -7.27
C LEU A 161 43.30 6.08 -6.25
N PHE A 162 42.76 6.76 -5.24
CA PHE A 162 43.51 7.65 -4.35
C PHE A 162 43.63 7.17 -2.90
N GLN A 163 42.84 6.17 -2.47
CA GLN A 163 42.68 5.71 -1.08
C GLN A 163 42.04 6.75 -0.15
N GLU A 164 41.33 7.72 -0.74
CA GLU A 164 40.62 8.78 -0.02
C GLU A 164 39.21 8.89 -0.61
N PRO A 165 38.14 8.83 0.21
CA PRO A 165 36.79 9.05 -0.27
C PRO A 165 36.58 10.54 -0.59
N PHE A 166 35.78 10.80 -1.63
CA PHE A 166 35.35 12.14 -2.00
C PHE A 166 34.07 12.53 -1.24
N SER A 167 34.13 13.61 -0.45
CA SER A 167 33.09 14.00 0.50
C SER A 167 32.06 15.02 -0.01
N GLU A 168 32.33 15.68 -1.14
CA GLU A 168 31.48 16.76 -1.70
C GLU A 168 30.66 16.28 -2.91
N ALA A 169 30.26 15.01 -2.94
CA ALA A 169 29.43 14.47 -4.01
C ALA A 169 28.06 15.17 -4.09
N HIS A 170 27.54 15.27 -5.31
CA HIS A 170 26.31 16.00 -5.63
C HIS A 170 26.48 17.52 -5.52
N ASN A 171 27.61 17.98 -6.05
CA ASN A 171 27.85 19.36 -6.38
C ASN A 171 28.61 19.35 -7.70
N ALA A 172 27.98 19.79 -8.78
CA ALA A 172 28.54 19.68 -10.12
C ALA A 172 29.97 20.22 -10.22
N ALA A 173 30.31 21.31 -9.52
CA ALA A 173 31.67 21.86 -9.55
C ALA A 173 32.72 20.92 -8.88
N ALA A 174 32.34 20.30 -7.77
CA ALA A 174 33.18 19.35 -7.04
C ALA A 174 33.26 18.01 -7.79
N ASP A 175 32.15 17.54 -8.35
CA ASP A 175 32.06 16.34 -9.17
C ASP A 175 32.89 16.46 -10.46
N VAL A 176 32.90 17.64 -11.10
CA VAL A 176 33.78 17.92 -12.25
C VAL A 176 35.27 17.86 -11.86
N GLU A 177 35.67 18.41 -10.72
CA GLU A 177 37.07 18.34 -10.27
C GLU A 177 37.48 16.89 -9.96
N ALA A 178 36.65 16.16 -9.20
CA ALA A 178 36.90 14.78 -8.85
C ALA A 178 36.93 13.88 -10.10
N THR A 179 36.02 14.10 -11.05
CA THR A 179 35.99 13.38 -12.33
C THR A 179 37.22 13.69 -13.17
N SER A 180 37.63 14.96 -13.27
CA SER A 180 38.85 15.36 -13.97
C SER A 180 40.07 14.65 -13.38
N ARG A 181 40.18 14.63 -12.05
CA ARG A 181 41.27 13.93 -11.34
C ARG A 181 41.28 12.43 -11.63
N CYS A 182 40.13 11.78 -11.55
CA CYS A 182 39.97 10.34 -11.88
C CYS A 182 40.34 10.06 -13.34
N PHE A 183 39.85 10.86 -14.29
CA PHE A 183 40.10 10.70 -15.71
C PHE A 183 41.60 10.77 -16.05
N PHE A 184 42.31 11.79 -15.58
CA PHE A 184 43.74 11.92 -15.84
C PHE A 184 44.58 10.85 -15.13
N GLU A 185 44.15 10.38 -13.95
CA GLU A 185 44.79 9.25 -13.27
C GLU A 185 44.57 7.93 -14.04
N LEU A 186 43.41 7.72 -14.63
CA LEU A 186 43.14 6.58 -15.52
C LEU A 186 44.00 6.64 -16.79
N ILE A 187 44.23 7.82 -17.37
CA ILE A 187 45.20 8.00 -18.47
C ILE A 187 46.61 7.63 -18.00
N ARG A 188 47.05 8.13 -16.84
CA ARG A 188 48.37 7.85 -16.26
C ARG A 188 48.58 6.34 -16.03
N ARG A 189 47.53 5.62 -15.61
CA ARG A 189 47.50 4.17 -15.41
C ARG A 189 47.29 3.35 -16.69
N LYS A 190 47.12 4.00 -17.84
CA LYS A 190 46.86 3.37 -19.15
C LYS A 190 45.57 2.55 -19.18
N SER A 191 44.54 3.03 -18.47
CA SER A 191 43.19 2.46 -18.52
C SER A 191 42.43 2.86 -19.79
N PHE A 192 42.91 3.88 -20.52
CA PHE A 192 42.45 4.23 -21.87
C PHE A 192 43.47 3.81 -22.92
N THR A 193 43.01 3.50 -24.13
CA THR A 193 43.83 3.17 -25.29
C THR A 193 44.19 4.41 -26.13
N ALA A 194 45.26 4.33 -26.91
CA ALA A 194 45.65 5.40 -27.84
C ALA A 194 44.57 5.68 -28.90
N GLN A 195 43.78 4.66 -29.27
CA GLN A 195 42.68 4.78 -30.23
C GLN A 195 41.51 5.57 -29.63
N GLU A 196 41.15 5.30 -28.37
CA GLU A 196 40.08 6.03 -27.68
C GLU A 196 40.42 7.50 -27.48
N LEU A 197 41.65 7.80 -27.05
CA LEU A 197 42.13 9.17 -26.88
C LEU A 197 42.47 9.86 -28.22
N GLN A 198 42.52 9.10 -29.32
CA GLN A 198 42.94 9.55 -30.66
C GLN A 198 44.29 10.31 -30.63
N VAL A 199 45.27 9.69 -29.99
CA VAL A 199 46.64 10.19 -29.78
C VAL A 199 47.68 9.22 -30.35
N GLU A 200 48.90 9.72 -30.57
CA GLU A 200 50.02 8.89 -31.01
C GLU A 200 50.49 7.92 -29.90
N PRO A 201 51.11 6.77 -30.26
CA PRO A 201 51.52 5.76 -29.28
C PRO A 201 52.50 6.25 -28.20
N ASP A 202 53.27 7.30 -28.47
CA ASP A 202 54.23 7.91 -27.54
C ASP A 202 53.56 8.84 -26.50
N TYR A 203 52.27 9.15 -26.66
CA TYR A 203 51.52 10.05 -25.79
C TYR A 203 51.57 9.63 -24.31
N PHE A 204 51.34 8.35 -24.00
CA PHE A 204 51.36 7.88 -22.61
C PHE A 204 52.73 8.08 -21.95
N SER A 205 53.81 7.91 -22.71
CA SER A 205 55.16 8.17 -22.21
C SER A 205 55.35 9.65 -21.90
N ARG A 206 54.92 10.54 -22.80
CA ARG A 206 54.96 12.01 -22.57
C ARG A 206 54.08 12.44 -21.40
N PHE A 207 52.88 11.88 -21.28
CA PHE A 207 51.92 12.19 -20.23
C PHE A 207 52.43 11.78 -18.84
N ILE A 208 53.04 10.59 -18.72
CA ILE A 208 53.65 10.10 -17.47
C ILE A 208 54.91 10.90 -17.12
N GLU A 209 55.70 11.33 -18.12
CA GLU A 209 56.85 12.21 -17.88
C GLU A 209 56.43 13.58 -17.35
N ALA A 210 55.33 14.14 -17.89
CA ALA A 210 54.75 15.39 -17.42
C ALA A 210 54.04 15.25 -16.05
N ASN A 211 53.48 14.08 -15.76
CA ASN A 211 52.73 13.76 -14.54
C ASN A 211 53.31 12.51 -13.84
N PRO A 212 54.49 12.61 -13.19
CA PRO A 212 55.19 11.46 -12.63
C PRO A 212 54.50 10.88 -11.38
N ASP A 213 53.87 11.75 -10.59
CA ASP A 213 53.17 11.40 -9.35
C ASP A 213 51.67 11.16 -9.60
N LYS A 214 50.92 10.83 -8.54
CA LYS A 214 49.46 10.76 -8.63
C LYS A 214 48.91 12.13 -9.02
N ILE A 215 47.83 12.15 -9.81
CA ILE A 215 47.18 13.42 -10.14
C ILE A 215 46.63 14.06 -8.87
N GLU A 216 47.11 15.27 -8.57
CA GLU A 216 46.69 16.05 -7.40
C GLU A 216 45.36 16.76 -7.66
N LEU A 217 44.65 17.10 -6.58
CA LEU A 217 43.51 18.01 -6.67
C LEU A 217 43.98 19.41 -7.05
N LEU A 218 43.16 20.13 -7.81
CA LEU A 218 43.41 21.52 -8.16
C LEU A 218 43.20 22.43 -6.93
N GLY A 219 42.48 21.94 -5.92
CA GLY A 219 42.28 22.64 -4.65
C GLY A 219 41.30 23.79 -4.78
N LEU A 220 40.33 23.65 -5.67
CA LEU A 220 39.31 24.65 -5.94
C LEU A 220 38.39 24.74 -4.72
N LYS A 221 37.99 25.97 -4.36
CA LYS A 221 37.04 26.16 -3.26
C LYS A 221 35.64 25.99 -3.81
N HIS A 222 35.03 24.84 -3.52
CA HIS A 222 33.61 24.61 -3.80
C HIS A 222 32.76 25.28 -2.75
N ARG A 223 31.63 25.83 -3.18
CA ARG A 223 30.68 26.46 -2.28
C ARG A 223 29.83 25.39 -1.60
N ASN A 224 29.62 25.51 -0.30
CA ASN A 224 28.62 24.71 0.39
C ASN A 224 27.21 25.24 0.06
N LEU A 225 26.57 24.61 -0.92
CA LEU A 225 25.24 25.00 -1.40
C LEU A 225 24.16 24.75 -0.33
N LYS A 226 24.29 23.68 0.46
CA LYS A 226 23.37 23.38 1.58
C LYS A 226 23.37 24.49 2.63
N GLU A 227 24.54 24.96 3.05
CA GLU A 227 24.66 26.09 3.97
C GLU A 227 24.10 27.39 3.37
N ALA A 228 24.32 27.63 2.07
CA ALA A 228 23.79 28.80 1.40
C ALA A 228 22.25 28.80 1.32
N SER A 229 21.64 27.68 0.96
CA SER A 229 20.19 27.52 0.91
C SER A 229 19.57 27.64 2.31
N ALA A 230 20.16 27.01 3.32
CA ALA A 230 19.70 27.12 4.71
C ALA A 230 19.76 28.57 5.26
N ALA A 231 20.80 29.33 4.90
CA ALA A 231 20.91 30.73 5.28
C ALA A 231 19.75 31.57 4.73
N LEU A 232 19.36 31.34 3.46
CA LEU A 232 18.21 32.05 2.85
C LEU A 232 16.88 31.66 3.50
N GLN A 233 16.68 30.38 3.81
CA GLN A 233 15.46 29.91 4.50
C GLN A 233 15.31 30.55 5.89
N SER A 234 16.41 30.65 6.64
CA SER A 234 16.39 31.30 7.95
C SER A 234 16.09 32.81 7.87
N GLU A 235 16.40 33.47 6.76
CA GLU A 235 16.03 34.88 6.53
C GLU A 235 14.52 35.02 6.27
N GLU A 236 13.88 34.05 5.60
CA GLU A 236 12.43 34.03 5.31
C GLU A 236 11.58 33.62 6.52
N GLU A 237 11.99 32.60 7.29
CA GLU A 237 11.29 32.20 8.53
C GLU A 237 11.18 33.34 9.55
N VAL A 238 12.17 34.24 9.57
CA VAL A 238 12.15 35.44 10.43
C VAL A 238 11.14 36.49 9.93
N THR A 239 10.66 36.40 8.68
CA THR A 239 9.71 37.34 8.08
C THR A 239 8.26 36.87 8.08
N GLU A 240 7.99 35.57 8.24
CA GLU A 240 6.62 35.10 8.44
C GLU A 240 6.13 35.50 9.85
N PRO A 241 4.94 36.11 9.97
CA PRO A 241 4.42 36.49 11.27
C PRO A 241 4.07 35.22 12.05
N GLU A 242 4.87 34.89 13.08
CA GLU A 242 4.49 33.89 14.09
C GLU A 242 3.12 34.27 14.68
N ILE A 243 2.20 33.31 14.70
CA ILE A 243 0.90 33.46 15.35
C ILE A 243 1.12 33.87 16.81
N SER A 244 0.44 34.95 17.23
CA SER A 244 0.67 35.49 18.56
C SER A 244 0.26 34.51 19.65
N ARG A 245 0.85 34.65 20.84
CA ARG A 245 0.45 33.84 22.00
C ARG A 245 -1.02 34.02 22.36
N GLU A 246 -1.58 35.22 22.15
CA GLU A 246 -3.01 35.45 22.36
C GLU A 246 -3.87 34.69 21.35
N GLU A 247 -3.45 34.63 20.09
CA GLU A 247 -4.18 33.93 19.03
C GLU A 247 -4.12 32.41 19.20
N ILE A 248 -2.95 31.85 19.55
CA ILE A 248 -2.84 30.43 19.93
C ILE A 248 -3.79 30.09 21.07
N LYS A 249 -3.86 30.95 22.09
CA LYS A 249 -4.76 30.75 23.23
C LYS A 249 -6.22 30.78 22.79
N ALA A 250 -6.61 31.77 21.98
CA ALA A 250 -7.97 31.88 21.45
C ALA A 250 -8.35 30.68 20.57
N ASN A 251 -7.42 30.19 19.75
CA ASN A 251 -7.63 29.00 18.92
C ASN A 251 -7.85 27.75 19.78
N LEU A 252 -7.02 27.52 20.79
CA LEU A 252 -7.20 26.39 21.71
C LEU A 252 -8.50 26.49 22.50
N GLU A 253 -8.88 27.70 22.96
CA GLU A 253 -10.18 27.94 23.60
C GLU A 253 -11.34 27.63 22.63
N SER A 254 -11.22 27.95 21.34
CA SER A 254 -12.23 27.62 20.34
C SER A 254 -12.36 26.11 20.05
N LEU A 255 -11.31 25.35 20.33
CA LEU A 255 -11.25 23.90 20.10
C LEU A 255 -11.56 23.08 21.35
N GLU A 256 -11.72 23.69 22.54
CA GLU A 256 -11.82 22.99 23.82
C GLU A 256 -12.90 21.88 23.78
N ASP A 257 -14.12 22.24 23.39
CA ASP A 257 -15.26 21.34 23.32
C ASP A 257 -15.44 20.61 21.97
N VAL A 258 -14.51 20.80 21.01
CA VAL A 258 -14.60 20.18 19.68
C VAL A 258 -14.01 18.78 19.73
N PRO A 259 -14.78 17.69 19.54
CA PRO A 259 -14.19 16.37 19.48
C PRO A 259 -13.37 16.19 18.19
N PHE A 260 -12.27 15.43 18.27
CA PHE A 260 -11.52 15.02 17.07
C PHE A 260 -12.01 13.66 16.58
N VAL A 261 -11.86 13.38 15.29
CA VAL A 261 -12.15 12.09 14.66
C VAL A 261 -11.02 11.75 13.71
N HIS A 262 -10.43 10.56 13.86
CA HIS A 262 -9.44 10.09 12.90
C HIS A 262 -10.12 9.62 11.61
N LEU A 263 -9.78 10.27 10.49
CA LEU A 263 -10.31 9.97 9.14
C LEU A 263 -9.40 9.08 8.29
N HIS A 264 -8.17 8.83 8.73
CA HIS A 264 -7.15 8.06 8.00
C HIS A 264 -6.49 7.06 8.96
N ASN A 265 -6.99 5.82 8.98
CA ASN A 265 -6.52 4.76 9.86
C ASN A 265 -6.47 3.42 9.13
N HIS A 266 -5.43 2.65 9.43
CA HIS A 266 -5.24 1.31 8.89
C HIS A 266 -5.51 0.26 9.96
N SER A 267 -6.24 -0.79 9.59
CA SER A 267 -6.41 -1.97 10.43
C SER A 267 -5.50 -3.11 9.99
N GLN A 268 -5.58 -4.24 10.70
CA GLN A 268 -4.93 -5.49 10.34
C GLN A 268 -5.22 -5.95 8.90
N PHE A 269 -6.24 -5.42 8.21
CA PHE A 269 -6.54 -5.69 6.80
C PHE A 269 -5.68 -4.90 5.82
N SER A 270 -4.93 -3.90 6.29
CA SER A 270 -3.68 -3.47 5.66
C SER A 270 -2.59 -4.50 5.97
N VAL A 271 -2.64 -5.62 5.22
CA VAL A 271 -1.91 -6.87 5.48
C VAL A 271 -0.41 -6.62 5.67
N LEU A 272 0.14 -7.08 6.80
CA LEU A 272 1.54 -6.86 7.22
C LEU A 272 1.99 -5.38 7.26
N GLN A 273 1.06 -4.44 7.38
CA GLN A 273 1.37 -3.01 7.49
C GLN A 273 0.77 -2.36 8.73
N SER A 274 -0.34 -2.85 9.28
CA SER A 274 -0.90 -2.32 10.53
C SER A 274 -1.10 -3.42 11.57
N THR A 275 -0.86 -3.06 12.83
CA THR A 275 -1.09 -3.92 13.99
C THR A 275 -2.45 -3.66 14.65
N ILE A 276 -3.20 -2.65 14.20
CA ILE A 276 -4.50 -2.28 14.77
C ILE A 276 -5.55 -3.33 14.42
N LYS A 277 -6.04 -4.07 15.40
CA LYS A 277 -7.19 -4.96 15.22
C LYS A 277 -8.46 -4.11 15.17
N ILE A 278 -9.45 -4.50 14.37
CA ILE A 278 -10.75 -3.79 14.27
C ILE A 278 -11.36 -3.54 15.65
N LYS A 279 -11.33 -4.55 16.52
CA LYS A 279 -11.83 -4.43 17.88
C LYS A 279 -11.07 -3.38 18.70
N ASP A 280 -9.75 -3.31 18.54
CA ASP A 280 -8.90 -2.38 19.26
C ASP A 280 -9.10 -0.94 18.74
N LEU A 281 -9.34 -0.76 17.42
CA LEU A 281 -9.74 0.52 16.81
C LEU A 281 -11.04 1.07 17.41
N VAL A 282 -12.07 0.22 17.52
CA VAL A 282 -13.35 0.62 18.13
C VAL A 282 -13.18 0.91 19.62
N ALA A 283 -12.39 0.09 20.34
CA ALA A 283 -12.15 0.27 21.76
C ALA A 283 -11.37 1.56 22.09
N ILE A 284 -10.31 1.88 21.33
CA ILE A 284 -9.55 3.12 21.55
C ILE A 284 -10.36 4.36 21.15
N THR A 285 -11.17 4.30 20.10
CA THR A 285 -12.10 5.37 19.72
C THR A 285 -13.08 5.68 20.86
N ALA A 286 -13.69 4.65 21.44
CA ALA A 286 -14.58 4.80 22.60
C ALA A 286 -13.85 5.38 23.81
N LYS A 287 -12.64 4.87 24.11
CA LYS A 287 -11.81 5.34 25.23
C LYS A 287 -11.44 6.82 25.09
N GLN A 288 -11.17 7.28 23.87
CA GLN A 288 -10.83 8.67 23.55
C GLN A 288 -12.08 9.56 23.35
N LYS A 289 -13.29 9.01 23.56
CA LYS A 289 -14.58 9.72 23.43
C LYS A 289 -14.78 10.38 22.07
N MET A 290 -14.24 9.76 21.02
CA MET A 290 -14.40 10.27 19.65
C MET A 290 -15.77 9.81 19.09
N PRO A 291 -16.57 10.69 18.49
CA PRO A 291 -17.93 10.38 18.04
C PRO A 291 -17.97 9.51 16.77
N ALA A 292 -16.85 9.40 16.06
CA ALA A 292 -16.73 8.63 14.83
C ALA A 292 -15.29 8.14 14.66
N VAL A 293 -15.09 7.18 13.75
CA VAL A 293 -13.75 6.75 13.29
C VAL A 293 -13.84 6.17 11.89
N ALA A 294 -12.84 6.45 11.06
CA ALA A 294 -12.74 5.89 9.71
C ALA A 294 -11.84 4.65 9.63
N LEU A 295 -12.22 3.71 8.77
CA LEU A 295 -11.39 2.60 8.33
C LEU A 295 -10.97 2.84 6.87
N THR A 296 -9.67 3.00 6.61
CA THR A 296 -9.13 3.34 5.28
C THR A 296 -7.96 2.42 4.92
N ASP A 297 -8.21 1.11 4.91
CA ASP A 297 -7.18 0.13 4.60
C ASP A 297 -6.60 0.29 3.19
N HIS A 298 -5.34 -0.14 3.01
CA HIS A 298 -4.59 -0.05 1.75
C HIS A 298 -5.30 -0.82 0.63
N ALA A 299 -5.95 -0.08 -0.27
CA ALA A 299 -6.57 -0.49 -1.53
C ALA A 299 -7.49 -1.72 -1.46
N ASN A 300 -8.04 -2.04 -0.28
CA ASN A 300 -8.94 -3.15 -0.08
C ASN A 300 -10.07 -2.81 0.90
N MET A 301 -11.16 -3.57 0.80
CA MET A 301 -12.37 -3.43 1.64
C MET A 301 -12.63 -4.67 2.50
N MET A 302 -11.60 -5.49 2.76
CA MET A 302 -11.72 -6.79 3.44
C MET A 302 -12.22 -6.64 4.89
N GLY A 303 -11.82 -5.56 5.57
CA GLY A 303 -12.22 -5.25 6.94
C GLY A 303 -13.62 -4.63 7.09
N ALA A 304 -14.25 -4.18 6.01
CA ALA A 304 -15.44 -3.33 6.07
C ALA A 304 -16.62 -3.94 6.84
N PHE A 305 -16.97 -5.19 6.53
CA PHE A 305 -18.06 -5.90 7.21
C PHE A 305 -17.75 -6.12 8.70
N HIS A 306 -16.51 -6.51 9.02
CA HIS A 306 -16.08 -6.75 10.39
C HIS A 306 -16.13 -5.46 11.22
N PHE A 307 -15.74 -4.33 10.62
CA PHE A 307 -15.72 -3.03 11.27
C PHE A 307 -17.12 -2.51 11.57
N VAL A 308 -18.02 -2.49 10.58
CA VAL A 308 -19.42 -2.07 10.78
C VAL A 308 -20.11 -2.96 11.83
N LYS A 309 -19.86 -4.28 11.77
CA LYS A 309 -20.41 -5.22 12.75
C LYS A 309 -19.91 -4.96 14.18
N GLU A 310 -18.61 -4.69 14.34
CA GLU A 310 -18.03 -4.43 15.66
C GLU A 310 -18.53 -3.11 16.25
N VAL A 311 -18.61 -2.05 15.44
CA VAL A 311 -19.17 -0.75 15.87
C VAL A 311 -20.65 -0.91 16.26
N LYS A 312 -21.44 -1.64 15.47
CA LYS A 312 -22.85 -1.94 15.80
C LYS A 312 -22.97 -2.70 17.12
N ALA A 313 -22.11 -3.70 17.36
CA ALA A 313 -22.08 -4.45 18.61
C ALA A 313 -21.67 -3.57 19.80
N HIS A 314 -20.67 -2.70 19.63
CA HIS A 314 -20.25 -1.74 20.64
C HIS A 314 -21.41 -0.82 21.02
N ASN A 315 -22.06 -0.19 20.03
CA ASN A 315 -23.17 0.74 20.19
C ASN A 315 -24.38 0.10 20.88
N ALA A 316 -24.73 -1.14 20.51
CA ALA A 316 -25.81 -1.89 21.15
C ALA A 316 -25.51 -2.19 22.64
N GLY A 317 -24.23 -2.38 22.98
CA GLY A 317 -23.79 -2.64 24.35
C GLY A 317 -23.78 -1.42 25.27
N ILE A 318 -23.78 -0.19 24.72
CA ILE A 318 -23.74 1.07 25.49
C ILE A 318 -24.89 1.14 26.48
N LYS A 319 -26.12 0.81 26.06
CA LYS A 319 -27.29 0.86 26.94
C LYS A 319 -27.12 -0.02 28.18
N THR A 320 -26.66 -1.25 27.99
CA THR A 320 -26.44 -2.19 29.10
C THR A 320 -25.28 -1.76 30.00
N ARG A 321 -24.21 -1.17 29.44
CA ARG A 321 -23.11 -0.63 30.25
C ARG A 321 -23.54 0.60 31.06
N LYS A 322 -24.38 1.45 30.47
CA LYS A 322 -24.99 2.60 31.14
C LYS A 322 -25.84 2.18 32.34
N GLU A 323 -26.75 1.23 32.15
CA GLU A 323 -27.60 0.69 33.22
C GLU A 323 -26.74 0.13 34.38
N LYS A 324 -25.65 -0.59 34.06
CA LYS A 324 -24.72 -1.12 35.06
C LYS A 324 -23.93 -0.03 35.80
N ALA A 325 -23.46 1.01 35.10
CA ALA A 325 -22.75 2.13 35.71
C ALA A 325 -23.69 2.91 36.64
N GLU A 326 -24.94 3.14 36.22
CA GLU A 326 -25.98 3.74 37.05
C GLU A 326 -26.27 2.92 38.31
N GLU A 327 -26.36 1.58 38.20
CA GLU A 327 -26.50 0.67 39.35
C GLU A 327 -25.28 0.70 40.29
N ALA A 328 -24.08 0.89 39.75
CA ALA A 328 -22.83 0.98 40.52
C ALA A 328 -22.56 2.38 41.11
N GLY A 329 -23.35 3.40 40.72
CA GLY A 329 -23.11 4.80 41.09
C GLY A 329 -21.89 5.42 40.41
N GLU A 330 -21.48 4.89 39.27
CA GLU A 330 -20.35 5.35 38.46
C GLU A 330 -20.83 6.35 37.39
N GLU A 331 -20.00 7.34 37.06
CA GLU A 331 -20.27 8.23 35.92
C GLU A 331 -20.16 7.45 34.61
N PHE A 332 -21.10 7.70 33.68
CA PHE A 332 -21.15 7.05 32.37
C PHE A 332 -21.16 8.10 31.25
N ASP A 333 -20.13 8.07 30.41
CA ASP A 333 -19.91 9.06 29.36
C ASP A 333 -19.60 8.46 27.98
N GLU A 334 -19.71 7.13 27.82
CA GLU A 334 -19.59 6.49 26.50
C GLU A 334 -20.72 6.96 25.57
N GLN A 335 -20.37 7.20 24.30
CA GLN A 335 -21.31 7.61 23.26
C GLN A 335 -21.25 6.64 22.06
N PRO A 336 -22.35 6.52 21.29
CA PRO A 336 -22.33 5.75 20.06
C PRO A 336 -21.27 6.27 19.08
N ILE A 337 -20.56 5.34 18.45
CA ILE A 337 -19.56 5.65 17.43
C ILE A 337 -20.23 5.54 16.06
N LEU A 338 -20.06 6.57 15.22
CA LEU A 338 -20.40 6.51 13.80
C LEU A 338 -19.26 5.82 13.02
N PRO A 339 -19.51 4.68 12.35
CA PRO A 339 -18.51 4.05 11.49
C PRO A 339 -18.40 4.81 10.16
N ILE A 340 -17.18 5.20 9.77
CA ILE A 340 -16.89 5.76 8.45
C ILE A 340 -16.11 4.72 7.65
N LEU A 341 -16.64 4.26 6.52
CA LEU A 341 -15.95 3.32 5.65
C LEU A 341 -15.22 4.07 4.55
N GLY A 342 -13.96 3.70 4.33
CA GLY A 342 -13.12 4.27 3.29
C GLY A 342 -12.07 3.29 2.79
N CYS A 343 -11.19 3.78 1.93
CA CYS A 343 -10.09 3.04 1.35
C CYS A 343 -8.99 4.01 0.91
N GLU A 344 -7.72 3.66 1.16
CA GLU A 344 -6.58 4.39 0.61
C GLU A 344 -6.16 3.70 -0.70
N PHE A 345 -6.50 4.31 -1.85
CA PHE A 345 -6.19 3.75 -3.16
C PHE A 345 -4.86 4.24 -3.71
N PHE A 346 -4.21 3.38 -4.48
CA PHE A 346 -3.06 3.74 -5.31
C PHE A 346 -3.53 4.20 -6.69
N VAL A 347 -3.54 5.51 -6.94
CA VAL A 347 -4.01 6.12 -8.20
C VAL A 347 -2.82 6.35 -9.13
N CYS A 348 -2.72 5.54 -10.17
CA CYS A 348 -1.65 5.57 -11.16
C CYS A 348 -2.08 6.25 -12.48
N GLU A 349 -1.13 6.43 -13.41
CA GLU A 349 -1.44 7.03 -14.72
C GLU A 349 -2.27 6.08 -15.59
N ASP A 350 -1.87 4.81 -15.63
CA ASP A 350 -2.56 3.73 -16.34
C ASP A 350 -2.45 2.42 -15.55
N HIS A 351 -3.59 1.93 -15.05
CA HIS A 351 -3.64 0.72 -14.22
C HIS A 351 -3.34 -0.56 -15.01
N LEU A 352 -3.55 -0.55 -16.33
CA LEU A 352 -3.29 -1.68 -17.23
C LEU A 352 -1.84 -1.76 -17.67
N ASN A 353 -1.08 -0.66 -17.58
CA ASN A 353 0.32 -0.64 -17.94
C ASN A 353 1.18 -1.34 -16.86
N LYS A 354 1.79 -2.47 -17.24
CA LYS A 354 2.73 -3.24 -16.42
C LYS A 354 4.16 -3.25 -17.00
N ASN A 355 4.39 -2.49 -18.08
CA ASN A 355 5.70 -2.37 -18.73
C ASN A 355 6.58 -1.30 -18.07
N GLN A 356 5.95 -0.35 -17.38
CA GLN A 356 6.62 0.69 -16.63
C GLN A 356 6.27 0.60 -15.16
N LYS A 357 7.27 0.81 -14.32
CA LYS A 357 7.09 0.79 -12.88
C LYS A 357 6.38 2.07 -12.42
N ASP A 358 5.15 1.90 -11.92
CA ASP A 358 4.32 2.96 -11.37
C ASP A 358 3.54 2.38 -10.19
N TYR A 359 3.78 2.88 -8.99
CA TYR A 359 3.06 2.45 -7.78
C TYR A 359 1.74 3.20 -7.57
N GLY A 360 1.50 4.29 -8.30
CA GLY A 360 0.40 5.22 -8.05
C GLY A 360 0.62 6.09 -6.81
N PHE A 361 -0.20 7.13 -6.70
CA PHE A 361 -0.27 8.01 -5.54
C PHE A 361 -1.31 7.52 -4.53
N GLN A 362 -1.04 7.66 -3.24
CA GLN A 362 -1.94 7.24 -2.17
C GLN A 362 -3.03 8.29 -1.91
N MET A 363 -4.27 7.98 -2.27
CA MET A 363 -5.41 8.90 -2.12
C MET A 363 -6.48 8.26 -1.23
N VAL A 364 -7.01 9.01 -0.27
CA VAL A 364 -8.00 8.49 0.69
C VAL A 364 -9.40 8.79 0.21
N PHE A 365 -10.24 7.76 0.15
CA PHE A 365 -11.64 7.89 -0.21
C PHE A 365 -12.52 7.44 0.94
N LEU A 366 -13.58 8.20 1.25
CA LEU A 366 -14.57 7.89 2.28
C LEU A 366 -15.96 7.79 1.64
N ALA A 367 -16.72 6.77 2.00
CA ALA A 367 -18.08 6.57 1.54
C ALA A 367 -19.06 7.44 2.36
N LYS A 368 -19.79 8.32 1.68
CA LYS A 368 -20.84 9.14 2.33
C LYS A 368 -22.04 8.31 2.77
N ASN A 369 -22.34 7.25 2.03
CA ASN A 369 -23.50 6.40 2.25
C ASN A 369 -23.26 5.00 1.64
N LYS A 370 -24.30 4.16 1.63
CA LYS A 370 -24.21 2.79 1.10
C LYS A 370 -23.84 2.75 -0.39
N ASN A 371 -24.28 3.71 -1.20
CA ASN A 371 -23.90 3.77 -2.62
C ASN A 371 -22.40 4.07 -2.77
N GLY A 372 -21.88 5.03 -1.99
CA GLY A 372 -20.44 5.28 -1.90
C GLY A 372 -19.65 4.02 -1.54
N TYR A 373 -20.12 3.21 -0.59
CA TYR A 373 -19.49 1.93 -0.27
C TYR A 373 -19.43 0.98 -1.47
N HIS A 374 -20.49 0.90 -2.27
CA HIS A 374 -20.50 0.07 -3.48
C HIS A 374 -19.51 0.58 -4.52
N ASN A 375 -19.37 1.90 -4.68
CA ASN A 375 -18.36 2.51 -5.54
C ASN A 375 -16.93 2.15 -5.07
N LEU A 376 -16.64 2.26 -3.76
CA LEU A 376 -15.37 1.82 -3.19
C LEU A 376 -15.12 0.32 -3.42
N ALA A 377 -16.14 -0.53 -3.22
CA ALA A 377 -16.00 -1.98 -3.41
C ALA A 377 -15.68 -2.35 -4.86
N LYS A 378 -16.28 -1.65 -5.84
CA LYS A 378 -15.97 -1.83 -7.26
C LYS A 378 -14.57 -1.36 -7.62
N MET A 379 -14.15 -0.18 -7.15
CA MET A 379 -12.79 0.31 -7.36
C MET A 379 -11.75 -0.63 -6.75
N ALA A 380 -11.97 -1.12 -5.52
CA ALA A 380 -11.08 -2.09 -4.88
C ALA A 380 -11.03 -3.42 -5.65
N SER A 381 -12.17 -3.86 -6.21
CA SER A 381 -12.20 -5.07 -7.03
C SER A 381 -11.36 -4.91 -8.30
N LEU A 382 -11.56 -3.82 -9.05
CA LEU A 382 -10.79 -3.51 -10.25
C LEU A 382 -9.28 -3.34 -9.96
N ALA A 383 -8.95 -2.78 -8.80
CA ALA A 383 -7.56 -2.61 -8.37
C ALA A 383 -6.84 -3.96 -8.24
N TYR A 384 -7.53 -4.99 -7.75
CA TYR A 384 -6.98 -6.34 -7.63
C TYR A 384 -7.10 -7.17 -8.93
N THR A 385 -8.23 -7.12 -9.63
CA THR A 385 -8.45 -7.98 -10.80
C THR A 385 -7.65 -7.53 -12.02
N ASP A 386 -7.64 -6.22 -12.28
CA ASP A 386 -7.14 -5.66 -13.54
C ASP A 386 -5.86 -4.85 -13.29
N GLY A 387 -5.88 -4.01 -12.25
CA GLY A 387 -4.84 -3.04 -11.93
C GLY A 387 -3.64 -3.56 -11.13
N PHE A 388 -3.67 -4.81 -10.68
CA PHE A 388 -2.62 -5.34 -9.81
C PHE A 388 -1.29 -5.46 -10.55
N TYR A 389 -0.28 -4.79 -10.01
CA TYR A 389 1.11 -4.89 -10.46
C TYR A 389 2.02 -5.28 -9.29
N TYR A 390 2.69 -4.31 -8.65
CA TYR A 390 3.32 -4.53 -7.34
C TYR A 390 2.38 -4.25 -6.17
N VAL A 391 1.42 -3.36 -6.41
CA VAL A 391 0.30 -3.00 -5.52
C VAL A 391 -0.97 -3.02 -6.37
N PRO A 392 -2.17 -3.19 -5.76
CA PRO A 392 -3.44 -3.00 -6.45
C PRO A 392 -3.64 -1.51 -6.79
N ARG A 393 -3.80 -1.17 -8.06
CA ARG A 393 -3.85 0.23 -8.54
C ARG A 393 -5.14 0.51 -9.30
N ILE A 394 -5.61 1.75 -9.23
CA ILE A 394 -6.66 2.29 -10.11
C ILE A 394 -6.10 3.47 -10.89
N ASP A 395 -6.75 3.87 -11.97
CA ASP A 395 -6.41 5.11 -12.68
C ASP A 395 -7.51 6.17 -12.52
N ARG A 396 -7.25 7.37 -13.04
CA ARG A 396 -8.21 8.48 -13.02
C ARG A 396 -9.52 8.18 -13.77
N LYS A 397 -9.54 7.27 -14.74
CA LYS A 397 -10.76 6.90 -15.48
C LYS A 397 -11.69 6.07 -14.60
N ILE A 398 -11.12 5.13 -13.83
CA ILE A 398 -11.87 4.37 -12.81
C ILE A 398 -12.43 5.33 -11.76
N VAL A 399 -11.61 6.27 -11.28
CA VAL A 399 -12.06 7.29 -10.32
C VAL A 399 -13.23 8.09 -10.89
N GLU A 400 -13.14 8.59 -12.12
CA GLU A 400 -14.22 9.34 -12.77
C GLU A 400 -15.50 8.52 -12.90
N GLN A 401 -15.39 7.22 -13.18
CA GLN A 401 -16.53 6.31 -13.31
C GLN A 401 -17.27 6.06 -11.99
N PHE A 402 -16.57 6.05 -10.86
CA PHE A 402 -17.12 5.67 -9.54
C PHE A 402 -17.03 6.79 -8.49
N LYS A 403 -16.97 8.07 -8.92
CA LYS A 403 -16.77 9.21 -8.01
C LYS A 403 -17.97 9.58 -7.13
N ASP A 404 -19.17 9.18 -7.51
CA ASP A 404 -20.40 9.61 -6.83
C ASP A 404 -20.47 9.11 -5.38
N ASP A 405 -21.06 9.91 -4.49
CA ASP A 405 -21.23 9.59 -3.06
C ASP A 405 -19.93 9.35 -2.27
N LEU A 406 -18.81 9.89 -2.74
CA LEU A 406 -17.50 9.80 -2.09
C LEU A 406 -16.98 11.16 -1.63
N ILE A 407 -16.19 11.13 -0.55
CA ILE A 407 -15.32 12.22 -0.09
C ILE A 407 -13.87 11.81 -0.35
N VAL A 408 -13.02 12.74 -0.79
CA VAL A 408 -11.61 12.49 -1.08
C VAL A 408 -10.72 13.38 -0.21
N LEU A 409 -9.71 12.78 0.40
CA LEU A 409 -8.61 13.48 1.05
C LEU A 409 -7.34 13.34 0.19
N THR A 410 -6.52 14.38 0.14
CA THR A 410 -5.33 14.42 -0.73
C THR A 410 -4.23 13.42 -0.37
N GLY A 411 -4.33 12.74 0.77
CA GLY A 411 -3.40 11.69 1.20
C GLY A 411 -2.25 12.19 2.05
N ASN A 412 -1.39 11.24 2.44
CA ASN A 412 -0.12 11.49 3.11
C ASN A 412 0.95 12.05 2.14
N LEU A 413 2.23 12.03 2.52
CA LEU A 413 3.33 12.48 1.65
C LEU A 413 3.48 11.73 0.31
N TYR A 414 2.94 10.51 0.22
CA TYR A 414 2.82 9.72 -1.02
C TYR A 414 1.52 10.01 -1.79
N GLY A 415 0.66 10.89 -1.28
CA GLY A 415 -0.49 11.42 -2.02
C GLY A 415 -0.06 12.32 -3.17
N GLU A 416 -0.93 12.47 -4.17
CA GLU A 416 -0.52 13.06 -5.46
C GLU A 416 0.00 14.49 -5.30
N ILE A 417 -0.67 15.29 -4.45
CA ILE A 417 -0.36 16.71 -4.30
C ILE A 417 0.94 16.89 -3.51
N ALA A 418 1.03 16.27 -2.32
CA ALA A 418 2.22 16.35 -1.47
C ALA A 418 3.45 15.76 -2.17
N SER A 419 3.31 14.60 -2.83
CA SER A 419 4.41 14.00 -3.58
C SER A 419 4.87 14.90 -4.72
N LYS A 420 3.97 15.53 -5.46
CA LYS A 420 4.37 16.47 -6.53
C LYS A 420 5.06 17.71 -5.98
N ILE A 421 4.62 18.27 -4.85
CA ILE A 421 5.32 19.39 -4.20
C ILE A 421 6.77 18.99 -3.88
N LEU A 422 6.98 17.81 -3.29
CA LEU A 422 8.29 17.37 -2.84
C LEU A 422 9.21 16.88 -3.96
N ASN A 423 8.65 16.29 -5.04
CA ASN A 423 9.41 15.54 -6.04
C ASN A 423 9.34 16.11 -7.46
N THR A 424 8.48 17.09 -7.75
CA THR A 424 8.25 17.56 -9.12
C THR A 424 8.17 19.08 -9.25
N GLY A 425 7.43 19.76 -8.37
CA GLY A 425 7.21 21.20 -8.41
C GLY A 425 5.77 21.61 -8.06
N GLU A 426 5.60 22.85 -7.64
CA GLU A 426 4.31 23.34 -7.13
C GLU A 426 3.26 23.45 -8.24
N LYS A 427 3.67 23.82 -9.46
CA LYS A 427 2.77 23.95 -10.60
C LYS A 427 2.05 22.64 -10.94
N GLN A 428 2.79 21.52 -10.97
CA GLN A 428 2.22 20.21 -11.26
C GLN A 428 1.29 19.73 -10.13
N ALA A 429 1.60 20.11 -8.89
CA ALA A 429 0.72 19.87 -7.75
C ALA A 429 -0.57 20.69 -7.85
N GLU A 430 -0.50 21.97 -8.24
CA GLU A 430 -1.67 22.82 -8.48
C GLU A 430 -2.56 22.27 -9.62
N GLU A 431 -1.97 21.85 -10.74
CA GLU A 431 -2.69 21.21 -11.84
C GLU A 431 -3.39 19.91 -11.41
N ALA A 432 -2.74 19.11 -10.56
CA ALA A 432 -3.34 17.91 -10.00
C ALA A 432 -4.50 18.25 -9.05
N LEU A 433 -4.32 19.23 -8.15
CA LEU A 433 -5.34 19.64 -7.20
C LEU A 433 -6.56 20.22 -7.92
N LEU A 434 -6.37 20.97 -9.00
CA LEU A 434 -7.44 21.46 -9.87
C LEU A 434 -8.24 20.32 -10.49
N TRP A 435 -7.58 19.25 -10.93
CA TRP A 435 -8.26 18.07 -11.46
C TRP A 435 -9.13 17.42 -10.38
N TRP A 436 -8.58 17.16 -9.19
CA TRP A 436 -9.35 16.60 -8.07
C TRP A 436 -10.53 17.50 -7.68
N GLN A 437 -10.32 18.82 -7.62
CA GLN A 437 -11.38 19.78 -7.29
C GLN A 437 -12.49 19.76 -8.34
N SER A 438 -12.15 19.66 -9.62
CA SER A 438 -13.12 19.57 -10.71
C SER A 438 -13.99 18.30 -10.63
N MET A 439 -13.47 17.22 -10.02
CA MET A 439 -14.17 15.95 -9.90
C MET A 439 -15.08 15.88 -8.67
N PHE A 440 -14.60 16.36 -7.52
CA PHE A 440 -15.26 16.16 -6.22
C PHE A 440 -15.83 17.45 -5.59
N GLY A 441 -15.47 18.64 -6.09
CA GLY A 441 -15.98 19.91 -5.59
C GLY A 441 -15.81 20.06 -4.07
N ASP A 442 -16.93 20.27 -3.36
CA ASP A 442 -16.98 20.43 -1.90
C ASP A 442 -16.66 19.15 -1.12
N ASP A 443 -16.61 18.00 -1.80
CA ASP A 443 -16.25 16.70 -1.20
C ASP A 443 -14.74 16.39 -1.35
N LEU A 444 -13.93 17.36 -1.80
CA LEU A 444 -12.47 17.30 -1.74
C LEU A 444 -11.94 18.07 -0.52
N TYR A 445 -11.02 17.46 0.22
CA TYR A 445 -10.31 18.10 1.32
C TYR A 445 -8.80 17.94 1.17
N VAL A 446 -8.05 19.01 1.45
CA VAL A 446 -6.59 18.94 1.55
C VAL A 446 -6.24 18.38 2.92
N GLU A 447 -5.55 17.25 2.92
CA GLU A 447 -5.14 16.52 4.11
C GLU A 447 -3.80 17.06 4.62
N LEU A 448 -3.74 17.37 5.92
CA LEU A 448 -2.52 17.84 6.59
C LEU A 448 -2.16 16.86 7.72
N MET A 449 -0.87 16.50 7.78
CA MET A 449 -0.30 15.62 8.78
C MET A 449 0.92 16.28 9.43
N ARG A 450 1.15 15.98 10.71
CA ARG A 450 2.28 16.52 11.49
C ARG A 450 2.85 15.44 12.41
N HIS A 451 3.93 14.83 11.93
CA HIS A 451 4.73 13.78 12.57
C HIS A 451 6.13 14.29 12.91
N GLU A 452 6.37 15.62 12.92
CA GLU A 452 7.69 16.24 13.16
C GLU A 452 8.72 15.89 12.06
N GLN A 453 8.28 15.89 10.80
CA GLN A 453 9.12 15.58 9.65
C GLN A 453 9.36 16.81 8.79
N GLU A 454 10.59 16.96 8.29
CA GLU A 454 10.97 18.13 7.51
C GLU A 454 10.23 18.19 6.17
N ASP A 455 9.99 17.05 5.52
CA ASP A 455 9.19 16.97 4.30
C ASP A 455 7.74 17.42 4.52
N GLU A 456 7.12 17.12 5.66
CA GLU A 456 5.82 17.69 6.03
C GLU A 456 5.88 19.18 6.31
N ASN A 457 6.94 19.66 6.99
CA ASN A 457 7.14 21.09 7.24
C ASN A 457 7.30 21.88 5.94
N ARG A 458 7.78 21.25 4.86
CA ARG A 458 7.87 21.82 3.50
C ARG A 458 6.56 21.72 2.74
N ALA A 459 5.91 20.56 2.77
CA ALA A 459 4.69 20.34 1.99
C ALA A 459 3.49 21.09 2.57
N ASN A 460 3.31 21.12 3.90
CA ASN A 460 2.13 21.66 4.55
C ASN A 460 1.88 23.16 4.26
N PRO A 461 2.87 24.07 4.31
CA PRO A 461 2.67 25.48 3.96
C PRO A 461 2.18 25.66 2.52
N VAL A 462 2.77 24.94 1.58
CA VAL A 462 2.39 24.96 0.15
C VAL A 462 0.97 24.41 -0.03
N LEU A 463 0.66 23.27 0.59
CA LEU A 463 -0.69 22.68 0.59
C LEU A 463 -1.73 23.65 1.16
N LEU A 464 -1.43 24.30 2.29
CA LEU A 464 -2.32 25.27 2.93
C LEU A 464 -2.51 26.52 2.05
N SER A 465 -1.44 27.02 1.43
CA SER A 465 -1.49 28.15 0.49
C SER A 465 -2.37 27.83 -0.72
N MET A 466 -2.16 26.67 -1.35
CA MET A 466 -2.98 26.18 -2.47
C MET A 466 -4.45 26.00 -2.07
N ALA A 467 -4.71 25.36 -0.93
CA ALA A 467 -6.06 25.16 -0.41
C ALA A 467 -6.79 26.51 -0.22
N ARG A 468 -6.13 27.50 0.40
CA ARG A 468 -6.67 28.86 0.58
C ARG A 468 -6.92 29.58 -0.74
N LYS A 469 -5.97 29.51 -1.68
CA LYS A 469 -6.08 30.11 -3.02
C LYS A 469 -7.27 29.56 -3.80
N MET A 470 -7.52 28.25 -3.68
CA MET A 470 -8.55 27.53 -4.44
C MET A 470 -9.88 27.39 -3.70
N GLY A 471 -9.96 27.83 -2.44
CA GLY A 471 -11.15 27.70 -1.60
C GLY A 471 -11.45 26.26 -1.17
N ILE A 472 -10.44 25.38 -1.13
CA ILE A 472 -10.57 24.00 -0.68
C ILE A 472 -10.33 23.94 0.83
N LYS A 473 -11.15 23.18 1.55
CA LYS A 473 -11.02 23.03 3.00
C LYS A 473 -9.88 22.08 3.35
N VAL A 474 -9.20 22.37 4.46
CA VAL A 474 -8.15 21.51 5.02
C VAL A 474 -8.71 20.64 6.14
N VAL A 475 -8.19 19.42 6.31
CA VAL A 475 -8.49 18.54 7.46
C VAL A 475 -7.21 17.96 8.05
N ALA A 476 -7.18 17.84 9.37
CA ALA A 476 -6.09 17.21 10.09
C ALA A 476 -6.30 15.69 10.19
N THR A 477 -5.25 14.91 9.91
CA THR A 477 -5.22 13.46 10.10
C THR A 477 -3.84 13.01 10.63
N ASN A 478 -3.68 11.72 10.94
CA ASN A 478 -2.44 11.18 11.50
C ASN A 478 -2.00 9.82 10.93
N ASN A 479 -2.62 9.35 9.83
CA ASN A 479 -2.25 8.12 9.10
C ASN A 479 -1.81 6.95 10.02
N THR A 480 -2.76 6.41 10.80
CA THR A 480 -2.42 5.57 11.96
C THR A 480 -2.23 4.08 11.61
N TYR A 481 -1.19 3.45 12.17
CA TYR A 481 -0.85 2.02 11.94
C TYR A 481 -0.79 1.18 13.23
N TYR A 482 -0.81 1.81 14.39
CA TYR A 482 -0.78 1.18 15.70
C TYR A 482 -1.58 1.98 16.75
N CYS A 483 -2.07 1.33 17.80
CA CYS A 483 -2.95 1.99 18.77
C CYS A 483 -2.20 2.93 19.70
N LYS A 484 -1.01 2.53 20.17
CA LYS A 484 -0.22 3.31 21.14
C LYS A 484 1.19 3.53 20.64
N LYS A 485 1.81 4.62 21.09
CA LYS A 485 3.18 4.97 20.71
C LYS A 485 4.19 3.85 21.02
N GLU A 486 3.99 3.10 22.10
CA GLU A 486 4.89 2.00 22.48
C GLU A 486 4.84 0.81 21.51
N ASP A 487 3.81 0.70 20.67
CA ASP A 487 3.66 -0.38 19.70
C ASP A 487 4.46 -0.13 18.39
N ALA A 488 5.14 1.02 18.28
CA ALA A 488 5.88 1.42 17.08
C ALA A 488 6.99 0.44 16.68
N GLU A 489 7.70 -0.13 17.66
CA GLU A 489 8.75 -1.12 17.40
C GLU A 489 8.18 -2.44 16.87
N ALA A 490 7.07 -2.91 17.44
CA ALA A 490 6.38 -4.09 16.93
C ALA A 490 5.89 -3.86 15.49
N HIS A 491 5.35 -2.68 15.20
CA HIS A 491 4.96 -2.29 13.86
C HIS A 491 6.15 -2.29 12.88
N ASP A 492 7.31 -1.74 13.27
CA ASP A 492 8.52 -1.77 12.43
C ASP A 492 8.97 -3.21 12.11
N ILE A 493 8.87 -4.12 13.08
CA ILE A 493 9.11 -5.55 12.86
C ILE A 493 8.11 -6.12 11.86
N LEU A 494 6.83 -5.75 11.91
CA LEU A 494 5.82 -6.21 10.95
C LEU A 494 6.17 -5.79 9.51
N LEU A 495 6.63 -4.55 9.31
CA LEU A 495 7.13 -4.07 8.02
C LEU A 495 8.34 -4.88 7.54
N CYS A 496 9.27 -5.19 8.43
CA CYS A 496 10.41 -6.05 8.10
C CYS A 496 9.97 -7.48 7.70
N VAL A 497 8.93 -8.03 8.36
CA VAL A 497 8.35 -9.32 7.97
C VAL A 497 7.75 -9.27 6.55
N LYS A 498 7.08 -8.17 6.19
CA LYS A 498 6.52 -7.94 4.85
C LYS A 498 7.59 -7.99 3.76
N ASP A 499 8.67 -7.26 3.96
CA ASP A 499 9.71 -7.06 2.95
C ASP A 499 10.80 -8.14 2.99
N GLY A 500 10.80 -9.00 4.02
CA GLY A 500 11.82 -10.03 4.21
C GLY A 500 13.16 -9.48 4.67
N GLU A 501 13.16 -8.32 5.34
CA GLU A 501 14.34 -7.59 5.79
C GLU A 501 14.62 -7.80 7.28
N LYS A 502 15.84 -7.47 7.71
CA LYS A 502 16.22 -7.45 9.13
C LYS A 502 15.97 -6.08 9.73
N GLN A 503 15.62 -6.01 11.01
CA GLN A 503 15.43 -4.71 11.69
C GLN A 503 16.71 -3.87 11.69
N ALA A 504 17.86 -4.53 11.79
CA ALA A 504 19.18 -3.91 11.75
C ALA A 504 19.56 -3.32 10.39
N THR A 505 18.86 -3.67 9.30
CA THR A 505 19.04 -2.99 8.01
C THR A 505 18.60 -1.53 8.17
N PRO A 506 19.41 -0.53 7.78
CA PRO A 506 19.03 0.88 7.92
C PRO A 506 17.79 1.26 7.12
N ILE A 507 16.95 2.12 7.67
CA ILE A 507 15.79 2.70 6.97
C ILE A 507 16.29 3.65 5.89
N GLY A 508 15.77 3.55 4.67
CA GLY A 508 16.13 4.43 3.56
C GLY A 508 15.60 3.93 2.21
N ARG A 509 16.09 4.53 1.13
CA ARG A 509 15.69 4.19 -0.25
C ARG A 509 16.85 3.54 -1.00
N GLY A 510 16.56 2.53 -1.81
CA GLY A 510 17.53 1.89 -2.71
C GLY A 510 18.26 0.69 -2.10
N ARG A 511 19.36 0.28 -2.74
CA ARG A 511 20.07 -0.95 -2.39
C ARG A 511 20.79 -0.82 -1.05
N GLY A 512 20.55 -1.77 -0.14
CA GLY A 512 21.17 -1.79 1.20
C GLY A 512 20.34 -1.11 2.29
N TYR A 513 19.18 -0.58 1.93
CA TYR A 513 18.21 0.02 2.85
C TYR A 513 16.90 -0.78 2.84
N ARG A 514 16.14 -0.68 3.93
CA ARG A 514 14.78 -1.24 4.04
C ARG A 514 13.74 -0.13 4.17
N TYR A 515 12.48 -0.49 3.94
CA TYR A 515 11.36 0.36 4.31
C TYR A 515 11.15 0.37 5.83
N GLY A 516 10.69 1.51 6.33
CA GLY A 516 10.37 1.76 7.72
C GLY A 516 9.80 3.17 7.85
N LEU A 517 9.00 3.42 8.89
CA LEU A 517 8.52 4.77 9.16
C LEU A 517 9.66 5.63 9.75
N PRO A 518 9.76 6.93 9.43
CA PRO A 518 10.88 7.76 9.88
C PRO A 518 10.95 7.96 11.39
N ASN A 519 9.81 7.84 12.09
CA ASN A 519 9.69 8.00 13.54
C ASN A 519 8.47 7.24 14.10
N GLN A 520 8.10 7.50 15.36
CA GLN A 520 7.10 6.75 16.14
C GLN A 520 5.75 7.49 16.27
N GLU A 521 5.46 8.47 15.42
CA GLU A 521 4.30 9.37 15.58
C GLU A 521 2.99 8.86 14.93
N TYR A 522 2.98 7.64 14.40
CA TYR A 522 1.87 7.06 13.61
C TYR A 522 0.89 6.22 14.45
N TYR A 523 0.70 6.61 15.71
CA TYR A 523 -0.24 6.00 16.62
C TYR A 523 -1.60 6.71 16.63
N PHE A 524 -2.60 6.10 17.25
CA PHE A 524 -3.91 6.71 17.45
C PHE A 524 -3.87 7.80 18.55
N LYS A 525 -3.47 9.02 18.16
CA LYS A 525 -3.38 10.21 19.03
C LYS A 525 -4.73 10.60 19.65
N SER A 526 -4.70 11.17 20.84
CA SER A 526 -5.89 11.73 21.51
C SER A 526 -6.38 13.02 20.83
N SER A 527 -7.60 13.44 21.18
CA SER A 527 -8.14 14.71 20.68
C SER A 527 -7.27 15.91 21.09
N GLU A 528 -6.74 15.90 22.31
CA GLU A 528 -5.88 16.94 22.87
C GLU A 528 -4.54 17.01 22.15
N GLU A 529 -3.93 15.85 21.86
CA GLU A 529 -2.68 15.78 21.09
C GLU A 529 -2.87 16.37 19.69
N MET A 530 -3.96 16.00 18.99
CA MET A 530 -4.26 16.53 17.67
C MET A 530 -4.57 18.04 17.68
N LYS A 531 -5.34 18.53 18.65
CA LYS A 531 -5.59 19.98 18.82
C LYS A 531 -4.30 20.75 19.08
N ALA A 532 -3.38 20.18 19.87
CA ALA A 532 -2.10 20.81 20.16
C ALA A 532 -1.21 20.91 18.91
N LEU A 533 -1.23 19.90 18.04
CA LEU A 533 -0.48 19.88 16.78
C LEU A 533 -0.98 20.92 15.77
N PHE A 534 -2.28 21.25 15.79
CA PHE A 534 -2.94 22.15 14.82
C PHE A 534 -3.47 23.44 15.45
N LYS A 535 -2.90 23.87 16.58
CA LYS A 535 -3.30 25.10 17.30
C LYS A 535 -3.18 26.39 16.47
N ASP A 536 -2.33 26.35 15.44
CA ASP A 536 -2.10 27.40 14.45
C ASP A 536 -3.06 27.34 13.25
N ILE A 537 -3.75 26.22 13.06
CA ILE A 537 -4.70 25.97 11.97
C ILE A 537 -5.97 25.31 12.55
N PRO A 538 -6.74 26.02 13.39
CA PRO A 538 -7.92 25.44 14.05
C PRO A 538 -8.96 24.95 13.04
N GLU A 539 -9.03 25.53 11.84
CA GLU A 539 -9.91 25.09 10.77
C GLU A 539 -9.66 23.62 10.36
N ALA A 540 -8.43 23.12 10.46
CA ALA A 540 -8.11 21.73 10.12
C ALA A 540 -8.78 20.72 11.07
N ILE A 541 -8.98 21.11 12.33
CA ILE A 541 -9.72 20.31 13.33
C ILE A 541 -11.22 20.49 13.16
N LEU A 542 -11.68 21.73 12.96
CA LEU A 542 -13.12 22.05 12.83
C LEU A 542 -13.75 21.39 11.60
N ASN A 543 -13.07 21.38 10.47
CA ASN A 543 -13.58 20.82 9.21
C ASN A 543 -13.76 19.29 9.27
N VAL A 544 -13.10 18.59 10.20
CA VAL A 544 -13.33 17.15 10.41
C VAL A 544 -14.79 16.87 10.76
N GLN A 545 -15.42 17.75 11.55
CA GLN A 545 -16.83 17.60 11.91
C GLN A 545 -17.76 17.75 10.69
N GLU A 546 -17.36 18.55 9.71
CA GLU A 546 -18.10 18.65 8.45
C GLU A 546 -18.05 17.35 7.66
N VAL A 547 -16.86 16.72 7.55
CA VAL A 547 -16.72 15.40 6.92
C VAL A 547 -17.64 14.39 7.61
N VAL A 548 -17.59 14.33 8.94
CA VAL A 548 -18.45 13.44 9.75
C VAL A 548 -19.94 13.71 9.50
N SER A 549 -20.34 14.98 9.39
CA SER A 549 -21.75 15.37 9.18
C SER A 549 -22.32 14.94 7.82
N LYS A 550 -21.45 14.67 6.85
CA LYS A 550 -21.82 14.19 5.51
C LYS A 550 -22.00 12.66 5.43
N ILE A 551 -21.68 11.92 6.50
CA ILE A 551 -21.75 10.46 6.53
C ILE A 551 -23.11 9.98 7.04
N GLU A 552 -23.76 9.14 6.24
CA GLU A 552 -24.95 8.37 6.60
C GLU A 552 -24.56 6.97 7.07
N PRO A 553 -24.93 6.53 8.29
CA PRO A 553 -24.66 5.17 8.75
C PRO A 553 -25.51 4.14 8.00
N PHE A 554 -24.89 3.02 7.61
CA PHE A 554 -25.57 1.90 6.96
C PHE A 554 -25.10 0.55 7.49
N ASP A 555 -25.89 -0.49 7.26
CA ASP A 555 -25.55 -1.88 7.57
C ASP A 555 -25.12 -2.64 6.30
N LEU A 556 -24.19 -3.56 6.48
CA LEU A 556 -23.68 -4.47 5.45
C LEU A 556 -24.22 -5.90 5.62
N ALA A 557 -24.86 -6.20 6.76
CA ALA A 557 -25.61 -7.44 6.89
C ALA A 557 -26.78 -7.46 5.90
N ARG A 558 -27.00 -8.61 5.26
CA ARG A 558 -28.07 -8.82 4.28
C ARG A 558 -28.91 -10.04 4.63
N GLU A 559 -30.12 -10.03 4.09
CA GLU A 559 -30.95 -11.24 3.98
C GLU A 559 -30.36 -12.20 2.94
N VAL A 560 -30.83 -13.43 2.93
CA VAL A 560 -30.31 -14.49 2.06
C VAL A 560 -30.60 -14.14 0.59
N LEU A 561 -29.55 -14.10 -0.22
CA LEU A 561 -29.64 -13.95 -1.67
C LEU A 561 -29.39 -15.32 -2.32
N LEU A 562 -30.32 -15.76 -3.17
CA LEU A 562 -30.17 -16.98 -3.96
C LEU A 562 -30.10 -16.60 -5.43
N PRO A 563 -29.26 -17.27 -6.25
CA PRO A 563 -29.30 -17.10 -7.68
C PRO A 563 -30.62 -17.66 -8.23
N GLN A 564 -31.13 -17.05 -9.29
CA GLN A 564 -32.32 -17.56 -9.97
C GLN A 564 -31.96 -18.84 -10.72
N PHE A 565 -32.78 -19.88 -10.57
CA PHE A 565 -32.63 -21.12 -11.32
C PHE A 565 -33.59 -21.13 -12.51
N GLU A 566 -33.09 -21.37 -13.72
CA GLU A 566 -33.94 -21.48 -14.90
C GLU A 566 -34.76 -22.77 -14.87
N ILE A 567 -36.07 -22.64 -14.65
CA ILE A 567 -37.03 -23.75 -14.71
C ILE A 567 -37.66 -23.87 -16.12
N PRO A 568 -38.09 -25.09 -16.53
CA PRO A 568 -38.76 -25.30 -17.81
C PRO A 568 -40.05 -24.48 -17.95
N GLN A 569 -40.37 -24.06 -19.18
CA GLN A 569 -41.47 -23.13 -19.47
C GLN A 569 -42.83 -23.63 -18.97
N GLU A 570 -43.08 -24.94 -19.00
CA GLU A 570 -44.32 -25.55 -18.52
C GLU A 570 -44.57 -25.44 -17.00
N PHE A 571 -43.52 -25.17 -16.22
CA PHE A 571 -43.61 -24.98 -14.77
C PHE A 571 -43.58 -23.50 -14.37
N ARG A 572 -43.35 -22.57 -15.31
CA ARG A 572 -43.36 -21.14 -15.01
C ARG A 572 -44.77 -20.67 -14.69
N VAL A 573 -44.87 -19.79 -13.71
CA VAL A 573 -46.12 -19.19 -13.23
C VAL A 573 -45.98 -17.69 -13.41
N GLU A 574 -46.86 -17.04 -14.18
CA GLU A 574 -46.75 -15.60 -14.49
C GLU A 574 -46.82 -14.73 -13.21
N GLU A 575 -47.61 -15.17 -12.22
CA GLU A 575 -47.74 -14.47 -10.94
C GLU A 575 -46.41 -14.35 -10.19
N ASP A 576 -45.48 -15.32 -10.36
CA ASP A 576 -44.18 -15.29 -9.70
C ASP A 576 -43.32 -14.09 -10.16
N GLU A 577 -43.48 -13.62 -11.41
CA GLU A 577 -42.79 -12.42 -11.91
C GLU A 577 -43.30 -11.13 -11.24
N THR A 578 -44.53 -11.15 -10.70
CA THR A 578 -45.17 -9.97 -10.11
C THR A 578 -45.00 -9.86 -8.61
N ASP A 579 -44.86 -10.98 -7.90
CA ASP A 579 -44.77 -11.01 -6.44
C ASP A 579 -43.55 -11.76 -5.88
N ASP A 580 -42.59 -12.12 -6.73
CA ASP A 580 -41.38 -12.88 -6.37
C ASP A 580 -41.72 -14.22 -5.70
N GLY A 581 -42.88 -14.78 -6.06
CA GLY A 581 -43.32 -16.10 -5.65
C GLY A 581 -42.40 -17.20 -6.18
N LYS A 582 -42.34 -18.32 -5.46
CA LYS A 582 -41.54 -19.50 -5.87
C LYS A 582 -42.42 -20.65 -6.35
N ARG A 583 -43.63 -20.38 -6.86
CA ARG A 583 -44.62 -21.42 -7.18
C ARG A 583 -44.11 -22.34 -8.27
N GLY A 584 -43.48 -21.78 -9.30
CA GLY A 584 -42.90 -22.54 -10.39
C GLY A 584 -41.71 -23.42 -9.95
N GLU A 585 -40.80 -22.88 -9.13
CA GLU A 585 -39.69 -23.65 -8.56
C GLU A 585 -40.19 -24.82 -7.71
N ASN A 586 -41.21 -24.58 -6.87
CA ASN A 586 -41.82 -25.63 -6.05
C ASN A 586 -42.50 -26.71 -6.90
N ALA A 587 -43.24 -26.32 -7.94
CA ALA A 587 -43.89 -27.25 -8.86
C ALA A 587 -42.87 -28.12 -9.60
N TYR A 588 -41.79 -27.51 -10.09
CA TYR A 588 -40.72 -28.22 -10.77
C TYR A 588 -39.97 -29.15 -9.81
N LEU A 589 -39.58 -28.66 -8.62
CA LEU A 589 -38.92 -29.45 -7.58
C LEU A 589 -39.75 -30.67 -7.20
N ARG A 590 -41.07 -30.50 -7.02
CA ARG A 590 -41.99 -31.60 -6.76
C ARG A 590 -41.98 -32.61 -7.90
N HIS A 591 -42.07 -32.15 -9.15
CA HIS A 591 -42.06 -33.03 -10.32
C HIS A 591 -40.81 -33.91 -10.37
N ILE A 592 -39.61 -33.31 -10.34
CA ILE A 592 -38.34 -34.05 -10.43
C ILE A 592 -38.08 -34.95 -9.21
N THR A 593 -38.61 -34.58 -8.04
CA THR A 593 -38.53 -35.43 -6.85
C THR A 593 -39.33 -36.72 -7.03
N TYR A 594 -40.55 -36.65 -7.58
CA TYR A 594 -41.35 -37.85 -7.84
C TYR A 594 -40.79 -38.70 -8.99
N GLU A 595 -40.21 -38.09 -10.03
CA GLU A 595 -39.47 -38.84 -11.05
C GLU A 595 -38.30 -39.62 -10.39
N GLY A 596 -37.50 -38.95 -9.57
CA GLY A 596 -36.41 -39.57 -8.82
C GLY A 596 -36.88 -40.67 -7.85
N ALA A 597 -38.03 -40.49 -7.20
CA ALA A 597 -38.62 -41.50 -6.33
C ALA A 597 -38.99 -42.78 -7.11
N ARG A 598 -39.53 -42.66 -8.33
CA ARG A 598 -39.84 -43.83 -9.19
C ARG A 598 -38.59 -44.56 -9.68
N GLU A 599 -37.46 -43.89 -9.76
CA GLU A 599 -36.17 -44.53 -10.12
C GLU A 599 -35.50 -45.20 -8.91
N ARG A 600 -35.65 -44.63 -7.71
CA ARG A 600 -34.96 -45.07 -6.49
C ARG A 600 -35.71 -46.15 -5.72
N TYR A 601 -37.03 -46.12 -5.74
CA TYR A 601 -37.90 -47.05 -5.03
C TYR A 601 -38.64 -47.94 -6.03
N ASP A 602 -38.67 -49.25 -5.77
CA ASP A 602 -39.40 -50.22 -6.60
C ASP A 602 -40.92 -49.92 -6.60
N GLU A 603 -41.46 -49.49 -5.46
CA GLU A 603 -42.85 -49.06 -5.28
C GLU A 603 -42.90 -47.87 -4.31
N ILE A 604 -43.66 -46.83 -4.67
CA ILE A 604 -43.92 -45.68 -3.79
C ILE A 604 -45.07 -46.06 -2.84
N THR A 605 -44.73 -46.45 -1.62
CA THR A 605 -45.71 -46.76 -0.58
C THR A 605 -46.32 -45.48 0.01
N PRO A 606 -47.48 -45.56 0.71
CA PRO A 606 -48.06 -44.39 1.38
C PRO A 606 -47.12 -43.71 2.37
N GLU A 607 -46.23 -44.46 3.03
CA GLU A 607 -45.23 -43.92 3.96
C GLU A 607 -44.16 -43.08 3.23
N ILE A 608 -43.71 -43.54 2.06
CA ILE A 608 -42.75 -42.80 1.23
C ILE A 608 -43.40 -41.53 0.68
N GLU A 609 -44.63 -41.63 0.18
CA GLU A 609 -45.39 -40.50 -0.34
C GLU A 609 -45.63 -39.43 0.74
N GLU A 610 -46.09 -39.84 1.93
CA GLU A 610 -46.31 -38.94 3.07
C GLU A 610 -45.01 -38.22 3.47
N ARG A 611 -43.88 -38.93 3.51
CA ARG A 611 -42.58 -38.33 3.83
C ARG A 611 -42.12 -37.34 2.76
N ILE A 612 -42.26 -37.68 1.47
CA ILE A 612 -41.90 -36.78 0.36
C ILE A 612 -42.72 -35.49 0.42
N ASP A 613 -44.05 -35.60 0.54
CA ASP A 613 -44.93 -34.43 0.57
C ASP A 613 -44.69 -33.56 1.82
N PHE A 614 -44.41 -34.17 2.98
CA PHE A 614 -44.03 -33.45 4.19
C PHE A 614 -42.73 -32.63 4.00
N GLU A 615 -41.69 -33.26 3.45
CA GLU A 615 -40.42 -32.59 3.21
C GLU A 615 -40.55 -31.47 2.17
N LEU A 616 -41.22 -31.73 1.05
CA LEU A 616 -41.49 -30.72 0.01
C LEU A 616 -42.28 -29.54 0.56
N LYS A 617 -43.30 -29.79 1.39
CA LYS A 617 -44.07 -28.71 2.03
C LYS A 617 -43.20 -27.89 2.99
N THR A 618 -42.28 -28.54 3.70
CA THR A 618 -41.35 -27.84 4.58
C THR A 618 -40.36 -27.00 3.78
N ILE A 619 -39.85 -27.50 2.65
CA ILE A 619 -38.96 -26.77 1.74
C ILE A 619 -39.68 -25.55 1.14
N GLU A 620 -40.93 -25.72 0.69
CA GLU A 620 -41.79 -24.65 0.20
C GLU A 620 -41.96 -23.56 1.27
N ASN A 621 -42.34 -23.94 2.49
CA ASN A 621 -42.54 -23.00 3.61
C ASN A 621 -41.24 -22.30 4.04
N SER A 622 -40.09 -22.96 3.86
CA SER A 622 -38.78 -22.36 4.17
C SER A 622 -38.31 -21.38 3.09
N GLY A 623 -38.90 -21.42 1.90
CA GLY A 623 -38.57 -20.50 0.81
C GLY A 623 -37.28 -20.85 0.05
N TYR A 624 -36.77 -22.08 0.15
CA TYR A 624 -35.51 -22.51 -0.49
C TYR A 624 -35.64 -23.56 -1.62
N PRO A 625 -36.71 -23.63 -2.45
CA PRO A 625 -36.80 -24.64 -3.52
C PRO A 625 -35.70 -24.47 -4.58
N GLY A 626 -35.42 -23.24 -5.03
CA GLY A 626 -34.32 -22.93 -5.96
C GLY A 626 -32.95 -23.43 -5.47
N TYR A 627 -32.68 -23.39 -4.16
CA TYR A 627 -31.42 -23.92 -3.60
C TYR A 627 -31.25 -25.43 -3.86
N PHE A 628 -32.33 -26.22 -3.71
CA PHE A 628 -32.30 -27.64 -4.04
C PHE A 628 -32.12 -27.89 -5.54
N LEU A 629 -32.75 -27.07 -6.39
CA LEU A 629 -32.62 -27.17 -7.85
C LEU A 629 -31.20 -26.87 -8.32
N ILE A 630 -30.57 -25.82 -7.77
CA ILE A 630 -29.18 -25.47 -8.07
C ILE A 630 -28.25 -26.63 -7.70
N VAL A 631 -28.41 -27.16 -6.48
CA VAL A 631 -27.60 -28.26 -5.95
C VAL A 631 -27.78 -29.55 -6.75
N GLU A 632 -29.02 -29.93 -7.07
CA GLU A 632 -29.32 -31.09 -7.91
C GLU A 632 -28.62 -30.97 -9.27
N ASP A 633 -28.71 -29.79 -9.89
CA ASP A 633 -28.28 -29.58 -11.26
C ASP A 633 -26.78 -29.80 -11.46
N PHE A 634 -25.93 -29.17 -10.64
CA PHE A 634 -24.49 -29.35 -10.81
C PHE A 634 -24.01 -30.73 -10.29
N ILE A 635 -24.76 -31.41 -9.42
CA ILE A 635 -24.49 -32.81 -9.06
C ILE A 635 -24.82 -33.75 -10.22
N ARG A 636 -25.96 -33.52 -10.89
CA ARG A 636 -26.37 -34.27 -12.07
C ARG A 636 -25.35 -34.10 -13.19
N GLU A 637 -24.94 -32.86 -13.46
CA GLU A 637 -23.91 -32.58 -14.47
C GLU A 637 -22.53 -33.11 -14.08
N ALA A 638 -22.14 -33.05 -12.80
CA ALA A 638 -20.92 -33.70 -12.33
C ALA A 638 -20.89 -35.19 -12.72
N ARG A 639 -21.97 -35.92 -12.46
CA ARG A 639 -22.08 -37.34 -12.83
C ARG A 639 -22.06 -37.54 -14.35
N ASN A 640 -22.74 -36.69 -15.12
CA ASN A 640 -22.72 -36.74 -16.59
C ASN A 640 -21.30 -36.53 -17.16
N MET A 641 -20.49 -35.70 -16.50
CA MET A 641 -19.08 -35.45 -16.83
C MET A 641 -18.13 -36.56 -16.34
N GLY A 642 -18.64 -37.60 -15.69
CA GLY A 642 -17.85 -38.69 -15.12
C GLY A 642 -17.14 -38.34 -13.81
N VAL A 643 -17.54 -37.26 -13.14
CA VAL A 643 -17.04 -36.87 -11.82
C VAL A 643 -17.73 -37.72 -10.76
N SER A 644 -16.95 -38.28 -9.84
CA SER A 644 -17.46 -39.05 -8.72
C SER A 644 -17.98 -38.12 -7.64
N VAL A 645 -19.23 -38.34 -7.23
CA VAL A 645 -19.90 -37.58 -6.17
C VAL A 645 -20.07 -38.48 -4.95
N GLY A 646 -19.68 -37.97 -3.78
CA GLY A 646 -19.84 -38.68 -2.51
C GLY A 646 -21.30 -39.02 -2.19
N PRO A 647 -21.55 -39.92 -1.22
CA PRO A 647 -22.90 -40.35 -0.86
C PRO A 647 -23.74 -39.28 -0.14
N GLY A 648 -23.17 -38.09 0.09
CA GLY A 648 -23.74 -37.02 0.92
C GLY A 648 -23.12 -36.99 2.32
N ARG A 649 -22.93 -35.80 2.88
CA ARG A 649 -22.39 -35.57 4.23
C ARG A 649 -23.26 -34.61 5.02
N GLY A 650 -23.03 -34.56 6.33
CA GLY A 650 -23.78 -33.69 7.22
C GLY A 650 -25.25 -34.09 7.36
N SER A 651 -26.11 -33.11 7.62
CA SER A 651 -27.53 -33.34 7.87
C SER A 651 -28.34 -33.60 6.58
N ALA A 652 -27.85 -33.18 5.40
CA ALA A 652 -28.54 -33.37 4.12
C ALA A 652 -28.93 -34.84 3.83
N ALA A 653 -28.15 -35.80 4.34
CA ALA A 653 -28.44 -37.23 4.23
C ALA A 653 -29.76 -37.68 4.91
N GLY A 654 -30.38 -36.84 5.74
CA GLY A 654 -31.67 -37.11 6.38
C GLY A 654 -32.91 -36.81 5.53
N SER A 655 -32.75 -36.25 4.33
CA SER A 655 -33.85 -35.86 3.45
C SER A 655 -34.14 -36.90 2.36
N VAL A 656 -35.39 -37.36 2.29
CA VAL A 656 -35.90 -38.20 1.19
C VAL A 656 -35.89 -37.40 -0.11
N VAL A 657 -36.26 -36.11 -0.08
CA VAL A 657 -36.20 -35.24 -1.26
C VAL A 657 -34.77 -35.21 -1.82
N ALA A 658 -33.77 -34.96 -0.98
CA ALA A 658 -32.37 -34.97 -1.42
C ALA A 658 -31.91 -36.35 -1.98
N TYR A 659 -32.40 -37.44 -1.41
CA TYR A 659 -32.12 -38.79 -1.92
C TYR A 659 -32.75 -39.06 -3.30
N CYS A 660 -34.02 -38.68 -3.48
CA CYS A 660 -34.75 -38.79 -4.74
C CYS A 660 -34.10 -37.97 -5.86
N LEU A 661 -33.68 -36.73 -5.56
CA LEU A 661 -32.92 -35.86 -6.46
C LEU A 661 -31.47 -36.32 -6.69
N LYS A 662 -31.06 -37.41 -6.02
CA LYS A 662 -29.69 -37.92 -6.04
C LYS A 662 -28.66 -36.91 -5.56
N ILE A 663 -29.05 -35.90 -4.79
CA ILE A 663 -28.13 -35.03 -4.04
C ILE A 663 -27.37 -35.88 -3.02
N THR A 664 -28.08 -36.79 -2.36
CA THR A 664 -27.51 -37.82 -1.49
C THR A 664 -27.72 -39.20 -2.10
N ASN A 665 -26.98 -40.19 -1.61
CA ASN A 665 -27.04 -41.57 -2.10
C ASN A 665 -27.33 -42.59 -0.99
N ILE A 666 -27.75 -42.12 0.19
CA ILE A 666 -28.13 -42.93 1.34
C ILE A 666 -29.64 -42.79 1.52
N ASP A 667 -30.36 -43.92 1.56
CA ASP A 667 -31.81 -43.93 1.78
C ASP A 667 -32.15 -43.61 3.25
N PRO A 668 -32.72 -42.43 3.54
CA PRO A 668 -32.94 -42.00 4.92
C PRO A 668 -34.03 -42.81 5.63
N LEU A 669 -35.01 -43.36 4.90
CA LEU A 669 -36.07 -44.17 5.49
C LEU A 669 -35.53 -45.52 5.97
N LYS A 670 -34.69 -46.16 5.16
CA LYS A 670 -34.04 -47.43 5.53
C LYS A 670 -33.17 -47.34 6.78
N TYR A 671 -32.52 -46.20 7.00
CA TYR A 671 -31.59 -45.98 8.12
C TYR A 671 -32.18 -45.11 9.24
N ASN A 672 -33.48 -44.80 9.20
CA ASN A 672 -34.18 -43.94 10.15
C ASN A 672 -33.48 -42.59 10.40
N LEU A 673 -33.03 -41.94 9.32
CA LEU A 673 -32.44 -40.62 9.38
C LEU A 673 -33.55 -39.55 9.46
N LEU A 674 -33.33 -38.54 10.31
CA LEU A 674 -34.31 -37.51 10.64
C LEU A 674 -34.16 -36.30 9.72
N PHE A 675 -35.24 -35.91 9.05
CA PHE A 675 -35.28 -34.72 8.19
C PHE A 675 -35.21 -33.42 9.00
N GLU A 676 -35.81 -33.40 10.18
CA GLU A 676 -35.90 -32.22 11.05
C GLU A 676 -34.53 -31.77 11.58
N ARG A 677 -33.54 -32.67 11.56
CA ARG A 677 -32.15 -32.35 11.85
C ARG A 677 -31.49 -31.56 10.71
N PHE A 678 -31.98 -31.74 9.49
CA PHE A 678 -31.56 -30.99 8.31
C PHE A 678 -32.30 -29.68 8.20
N LEU A 679 -33.63 -29.73 8.16
CA LEU A 679 -34.48 -28.57 7.99
C LEU A 679 -35.61 -28.63 9.01
N ASN A 680 -35.59 -27.71 9.97
CA ASN A 680 -36.54 -27.69 11.06
C ASN A 680 -37.82 -26.94 10.65
N PRO A 681 -39.00 -27.56 10.67
CA PRO A 681 -40.26 -26.90 10.31
C PRO A 681 -40.62 -25.68 11.18
N ASP A 682 -40.21 -25.70 12.45
CA ASP A 682 -40.53 -24.64 13.42
C ASP A 682 -39.55 -23.46 13.37
N ARG A 683 -38.47 -23.57 12.59
CA ARG A 683 -37.44 -22.54 12.47
C ARG A 683 -36.96 -22.42 11.03
N VAL A 684 -37.33 -21.32 10.39
CA VAL A 684 -36.79 -20.96 9.07
C VAL A 684 -35.31 -20.57 9.22
N SER A 685 -34.43 -21.43 8.72
CA SER A 685 -33.00 -21.17 8.57
C SER A 685 -32.51 -21.76 7.26
N MET A 686 -31.56 -21.10 6.61
CA MET A 686 -30.97 -21.61 5.37
C MET A 686 -30.30 -22.97 5.63
N PRO A 687 -30.63 -24.02 4.85
CA PRO A 687 -29.98 -25.32 4.96
C PRO A 687 -28.56 -25.27 4.39
N ASP A 688 -27.67 -26.10 4.93
CA ASP A 688 -26.29 -26.23 4.48
C ASP A 688 -26.10 -27.60 3.80
N ILE A 689 -25.86 -27.60 2.48
CA ILE A 689 -25.63 -28.81 1.69
C ILE A 689 -24.17 -28.84 1.20
N ASP A 690 -23.33 -29.51 1.99
CA ASP A 690 -21.95 -29.83 1.64
C ASP A 690 -21.89 -31.03 0.68
N ILE A 691 -21.09 -30.93 -0.38
CA ILE A 691 -20.94 -31.97 -1.40
C ILE A 691 -19.46 -32.33 -1.56
N ASP A 692 -19.18 -33.63 -1.58
CA ASP A 692 -17.84 -34.15 -1.81
C ASP A 692 -17.70 -34.59 -3.28
N PHE A 693 -16.70 -34.03 -3.96
CA PHE A 693 -16.28 -34.45 -5.30
C PHE A 693 -14.91 -35.11 -5.24
N ASP A 694 -14.57 -35.94 -6.23
CA ASP A 694 -13.17 -36.34 -6.41
C ASP A 694 -12.29 -35.12 -6.78
N ASP A 695 -11.02 -35.18 -6.38
CA ASP A 695 -10.10 -34.03 -6.46
C ASP A 695 -9.84 -33.59 -7.91
N GLU A 696 -9.73 -34.54 -8.85
CA GLU A 696 -9.51 -34.26 -10.27
C GLU A 696 -10.76 -33.68 -10.96
N GLY A 697 -11.95 -34.16 -10.59
CA GLY A 697 -13.21 -33.79 -11.21
C GLY A 697 -13.80 -32.47 -10.69
N ARG A 698 -13.41 -32.03 -9.49
CA ARG A 698 -13.93 -30.80 -8.88
C ARG A 698 -13.74 -29.55 -9.74
N GLY A 699 -12.59 -29.41 -10.41
CA GLY A 699 -12.33 -28.29 -11.31
C GLY A 699 -13.37 -28.19 -12.44
N LYS A 700 -13.76 -29.33 -13.02
CA LYS A 700 -14.77 -29.38 -14.09
C LYS A 700 -16.15 -28.94 -13.61
N VAL A 701 -16.51 -29.29 -12.37
CA VAL A 701 -17.78 -28.85 -11.76
C VAL A 701 -17.76 -27.34 -11.54
N MET A 702 -16.63 -26.79 -11.09
CA MET A 702 -16.47 -25.34 -10.98
C MET A 702 -16.63 -24.65 -12.32
N ASP A 703 -15.96 -25.15 -13.37
CA ASP A 703 -16.05 -24.59 -14.72
C ASP A 703 -17.49 -24.62 -15.25
N TYR A 704 -18.23 -25.70 -14.97
CA TYR A 704 -19.67 -25.78 -15.29
C TYR A 704 -20.48 -24.70 -14.58
N VAL A 705 -20.28 -24.53 -13.27
CA VAL A 705 -20.97 -23.50 -12.48
C VAL A 705 -20.64 -22.10 -13.00
N ILE A 706 -19.37 -21.83 -13.34
CA ILE A 706 -18.93 -20.56 -13.93
C ILE A 706 -19.58 -20.33 -15.30
N GLN A 707 -19.65 -21.35 -16.15
CA GLN A 707 -20.29 -21.23 -17.48
C GLN A 707 -21.80 -21.02 -17.38
N LYS A 708 -22.46 -21.66 -16.41
CA LYS A 708 -23.90 -21.59 -16.23
C LYS A 708 -24.35 -20.25 -15.64
N TYR A 709 -23.69 -19.77 -14.59
CA TYR A 709 -24.09 -18.55 -13.88
C TYR A 709 -23.30 -17.31 -14.29
N GLY A 710 -22.21 -17.45 -15.04
CA GLY A 710 -21.35 -16.34 -15.44
C GLY A 710 -20.15 -16.13 -14.51
N ALA A 711 -19.01 -15.79 -15.11
CA ALA A 711 -17.74 -15.62 -14.38
C ALA A 711 -17.75 -14.45 -13.40
N ASN A 712 -18.60 -13.45 -13.61
CA ASN A 712 -18.78 -12.32 -12.70
C ASN A 712 -19.76 -12.60 -11.56
N GLN A 713 -20.45 -13.74 -11.54
CA GLN A 713 -21.42 -14.11 -10.49
C GLN A 713 -20.88 -15.19 -9.54
N VAL A 714 -19.76 -15.82 -9.89
CA VAL A 714 -19.17 -16.95 -9.18
C VAL A 714 -17.78 -16.58 -8.67
N ALA A 715 -17.54 -16.74 -7.37
CA ALA A 715 -16.22 -16.52 -6.78
C ALA A 715 -15.94 -17.50 -5.64
N GLN A 716 -14.68 -17.72 -5.33
CA GLN A 716 -14.28 -18.50 -4.17
C GLN A 716 -14.20 -17.63 -2.92
N ILE A 717 -14.51 -18.21 -1.76
CA ILE A 717 -14.44 -17.50 -0.48
C ILE A 717 -12.98 -17.23 -0.12
N ILE A 718 -12.66 -15.99 0.29
CA ILE A 718 -11.34 -15.63 0.79
C ILE A 718 -11.10 -16.21 2.20
N THR A 719 -9.85 -16.57 2.48
CA THR A 719 -9.36 -16.95 3.82
C THR A 719 -8.27 -16.00 4.26
N TYR A 720 -8.24 -15.73 5.57
CA TYR A 720 -7.27 -14.84 6.18
C TYR A 720 -6.29 -15.65 7.04
N GLY A 721 -5.03 -15.72 6.61
CA GLY A 721 -3.97 -16.35 7.39
C GLY A 721 -3.47 -15.39 8.47
N THR A 722 -3.85 -15.61 9.72
CA THR A 722 -3.38 -14.82 10.86
C THR A 722 -2.04 -15.35 11.39
N MET A 723 -1.19 -14.45 11.91
CA MET A 723 0.02 -14.83 12.65
C MET A 723 -0.37 -15.53 13.96
N ALA A 724 -0.26 -16.86 13.99
CA ALA A 724 -0.44 -17.66 15.20
C ALA A 724 0.77 -17.49 16.16
N ALA A 725 0.60 -17.83 17.43
CA ALA A 725 1.64 -17.70 18.46
C ALA A 725 3.04 -18.19 18.01
N LYS A 726 3.12 -19.42 17.48
CA LYS A 726 4.39 -20.03 17.05
C LYS A 726 5.01 -19.36 15.83
N SER A 727 4.19 -18.98 14.84
CA SER A 727 4.69 -18.26 13.66
C SER A 727 5.15 -16.85 14.03
N SER A 728 4.43 -16.18 14.94
CA SER A 728 4.77 -14.84 15.42
C SER A 728 6.17 -14.82 16.05
N ILE A 729 6.48 -15.80 16.92
CA ILE A 729 7.84 -15.95 17.47
C ILE A 729 8.87 -16.14 16.37
N ARG A 730 8.62 -17.04 15.41
CA ARG A 730 9.60 -17.37 14.36
C ARG A 730 9.84 -16.21 13.39
N ASP A 731 8.82 -15.46 13.03
CA ASP A 731 8.97 -14.30 12.14
C ASP A 731 9.67 -13.15 12.86
N THR A 732 9.27 -12.87 14.11
CA THR A 732 9.94 -11.87 14.94
C THR A 732 11.42 -12.23 15.14
N ALA A 733 11.71 -13.48 15.47
CA ALA A 733 13.08 -13.98 15.62
C ALA A 733 13.91 -13.81 14.33
N ARG A 734 13.32 -14.04 13.16
CA ARG A 734 14.01 -13.85 11.87
C ARG A 734 14.39 -12.39 11.65
N VAL A 735 13.48 -11.47 11.94
CA VAL A 735 13.69 -10.02 11.76
C VAL A 735 14.73 -9.48 12.75
N LEU A 736 14.69 -9.96 14.00
CA LEU A 736 15.63 -9.60 15.06
C LEU A 736 16.98 -10.35 14.96
N ASP A 737 17.15 -11.23 13.96
CA ASP A 737 18.34 -12.06 13.77
C ASP A 737 18.69 -12.98 14.95
N LEU A 738 17.66 -13.43 15.69
CA LEU A 738 17.81 -14.45 16.74
C LEU A 738 18.18 -15.80 16.08
N PRO A 739 19.19 -16.54 16.60
CA PRO A 739 19.58 -17.82 16.03
C PRO A 739 18.40 -18.80 15.89
N LEU A 740 18.31 -19.46 14.73
CA LEU A 740 17.24 -20.42 14.42
C LEU A 740 17.02 -21.50 15.49
N PRO A 741 18.06 -22.06 16.15
CA PRO A 741 17.86 -23.03 17.24
C PRO A 741 17.09 -22.45 18.43
N ASP A 742 17.37 -21.20 18.81
CA ASP A 742 16.72 -20.52 19.92
C ASP A 742 15.29 -20.15 19.56
N ALA A 743 15.08 -19.61 18.36
CA ALA A 743 13.76 -19.33 17.82
C ALA A 743 12.85 -20.57 17.83
N ASP A 744 13.36 -21.72 17.38
CA ASP A 744 12.60 -22.98 17.38
C ASP A 744 12.37 -23.54 18.78
N ARG A 745 13.34 -23.39 19.69
CA ARG A 745 13.20 -23.76 21.12
C ARG A 745 12.06 -22.95 21.75
N ILE A 746 12.08 -21.62 21.62
CA ILE A 746 11.04 -20.73 22.18
C ILE A 746 9.67 -21.04 21.56
N ALA A 747 9.59 -21.21 20.24
CA ALA A 747 8.33 -21.56 19.57
C ALA A 747 7.74 -22.90 20.04
N LYS A 748 8.58 -23.86 20.45
CA LYS A 748 8.15 -25.16 21.01
C LYS A 748 7.67 -25.07 22.47
N LEU A 749 8.02 -24.02 23.21
CA LEU A 749 7.48 -23.78 24.56
C LEU A 749 5.97 -23.47 24.52
N ILE A 750 5.48 -22.93 23.40
CA ILE A 750 4.05 -22.63 23.24
C ILE A 750 3.24 -23.94 23.13
N PRO A 751 2.28 -24.20 24.05
CA PRO A 751 1.40 -25.37 23.96
C PRO A 751 0.57 -25.38 22.68
N THR A 752 0.11 -26.55 22.26
CA THR A 752 -0.76 -26.68 21.08
C THR A 752 -2.05 -25.87 21.30
N MET A 753 -2.37 -24.97 20.36
CA MET A 753 -3.47 -23.99 20.46
C MET A 753 -3.32 -22.92 21.56
N GLY A 754 -2.14 -22.77 22.17
CA GLY A 754 -1.84 -21.67 23.09
C GLY A 754 -1.82 -20.32 22.36
N LYS A 755 -2.46 -19.30 22.95
CA LYS A 755 -2.38 -17.90 22.49
C LYS A 755 -1.48 -17.11 23.44
N LEU A 756 -0.55 -16.31 22.92
CA LEU A 756 0.37 -15.50 23.73
C LEU A 756 -0.43 -14.54 24.63
N GLY A 757 -1.42 -13.84 24.08
CA GLY A 757 -2.27 -12.94 24.88
C GLY A 757 -2.92 -13.63 26.09
N LYS A 758 -3.34 -14.89 25.96
CA LYS A 758 -3.95 -15.67 27.06
C LYS A 758 -2.94 -16.25 28.05
N ILE A 759 -1.68 -16.32 27.68
CA ILE A 759 -0.60 -16.79 28.55
C ILE A 759 -0.12 -15.63 29.43
N PHE A 760 0.07 -14.43 28.85
CA PHE A 760 0.68 -13.29 29.56
C PHE A 760 -0.31 -12.36 30.27
N GLN A 761 -1.61 -12.40 29.94
CA GLN A 761 -2.62 -11.50 30.53
C GLN A 761 -3.49 -12.17 31.61
N VAL A 762 -3.16 -13.38 32.02
CA VAL A 762 -3.98 -14.20 32.90
C VAL A 762 -3.21 -14.50 34.20
N PRO A 763 -3.81 -14.32 35.38
CA PRO A 763 -3.16 -14.66 36.65
C PRO A 763 -2.74 -16.13 36.71
N GLU A 764 -1.65 -16.42 37.42
CA GLU A 764 -1.06 -17.76 37.52
C GLU A 764 -2.08 -18.83 37.98
N GLU A 765 -2.99 -18.46 38.88
CA GLU A 765 -4.05 -19.36 39.37
C GLU A 765 -5.00 -19.85 38.27
N GLU A 766 -5.24 -19.03 37.23
CA GLU A 766 -6.04 -19.42 36.08
C GLU A 766 -5.25 -20.22 35.05
N LEU A 767 -3.95 -19.95 34.90
CA LEU A 767 -3.07 -20.75 34.04
C LEU A 767 -3.05 -22.21 34.50
N ARG A 768 -2.94 -22.45 35.81
CA ARG A 768 -2.98 -23.79 36.42
C ARG A 768 -4.27 -24.57 36.16
N LYS A 769 -5.39 -23.86 35.94
CA LYS A 769 -6.69 -24.47 35.61
C LYS A 769 -6.85 -24.77 34.11
N LYS A 770 -6.17 -24.00 33.25
CA LYS A 770 -6.32 -24.05 31.79
C LYS A 770 -5.33 -24.99 31.11
N PHE A 771 -4.14 -25.17 31.67
CA PHE A 771 -3.08 -25.98 31.07
C PHE A 771 -2.80 -27.25 31.88
N ARG A 772 -2.37 -28.31 31.19
CA ARG A 772 -1.91 -29.56 31.84
C ARG A 772 -0.56 -29.33 32.52
N SER A 773 -0.22 -30.15 33.51
CA SER A 773 1.05 -30.05 34.25
C SER A 773 2.28 -29.90 33.34
N ASP A 774 2.39 -30.75 32.31
CA ASP A 774 3.54 -30.75 31.38
C ASP A 774 3.62 -29.51 30.47
N ASP A 775 2.50 -28.80 30.30
CA ASP A 775 2.45 -27.55 29.52
C ASP A 775 2.68 -26.32 30.41
N LEU A 776 2.39 -26.41 31.71
CA LEU A 776 2.66 -25.34 32.68
C LEU A 776 4.16 -25.06 32.83
N ASP A 777 5.00 -26.09 32.88
CA ASP A 777 6.45 -25.91 32.96
C ASP A 777 7.00 -25.13 31.76
N LYS A 778 6.48 -25.39 30.56
CA LYS A 778 6.87 -24.66 29.34
C LYS A 778 6.38 -23.22 29.37
N VAL A 779 5.16 -23.00 29.87
CA VAL A 779 4.59 -21.66 30.04
C VAL A 779 5.41 -20.84 31.05
N HIS A 780 5.83 -21.43 32.17
CA HIS A 780 6.69 -20.75 33.14
C HIS A 780 8.06 -20.40 32.54
N GLN A 781 8.66 -21.28 31.74
CA GLN A 781 9.89 -20.95 31.02
C GLN A 781 9.68 -19.77 30.06
N LEU A 782 8.56 -19.75 29.34
CA LEU A 782 8.23 -18.65 28.42
C LEU A 782 8.00 -17.32 29.15
N LEU A 783 7.36 -17.35 30.33
CA LEU A 783 7.20 -16.17 31.19
C LEU A 783 8.56 -15.65 31.68
N ASN A 784 9.43 -16.52 32.17
CA ASN A 784 10.75 -16.13 32.63
C ASN A 784 11.60 -15.52 31.49
N ILE A 785 11.50 -16.05 30.26
CA ILE A 785 12.18 -15.45 29.10
C ILE A 785 11.67 -14.03 28.85
N SER A 786 10.36 -13.80 28.95
CA SER A 786 9.78 -12.47 28.68
C SER A 786 10.19 -11.38 29.67
N GLU A 787 10.66 -11.76 30.86
CA GLU A 787 11.12 -10.84 31.92
C GLU A 787 12.60 -10.45 31.77
N GLY A 788 13.33 -11.06 30.83
CA GLY A 788 14.72 -10.70 30.54
C GLY A 788 14.86 -9.41 29.73
N ASP A 789 16.11 -8.98 29.55
CA ASP A 789 16.51 -7.83 28.71
C ASP A 789 17.29 -8.27 27.46
N ASP A 790 17.25 -9.55 27.12
CA ASP A 790 17.97 -10.11 25.97
C ASP A 790 17.09 -10.21 24.71
N LEU A 791 17.71 -10.67 23.61
CA LEU A 791 17.05 -10.80 22.31
C LEU A 791 15.89 -11.81 22.34
N GLU A 792 15.94 -12.81 23.24
CA GLU A 792 14.85 -13.78 23.41
C GLU A 792 13.64 -13.10 24.06
N ALA A 793 13.86 -12.31 25.11
CA ALA A 793 12.83 -11.52 25.78
C ALA A 793 12.15 -10.54 24.82
N GLN A 794 12.96 -9.77 24.07
CA GLN A 794 12.48 -8.83 23.05
C GLN A 794 11.65 -9.57 21.98
N THR A 795 12.13 -10.71 21.50
CA THR A 795 11.41 -11.55 20.53
C THR A 795 10.04 -11.98 21.05
N VAL A 796 9.95 -12.44 22.30
CA VAL A 796 8.70 -12.89 22.91
C VAL A 796 7.72 -11.73 23.09
N ASN A 797 8.20 -10.59 23.58
CA ASN A 797 7.38 -9.41 23.85
C ASN A 797 6.83 -8.78 22.57
N MET A 798 7.64 -8.68 21.51
CA MET A 798 7.19 -8.17 20.21
C MET A 798 6.24 -9.15 19.51
N ALA A 799 6.52 -10.45 19.55
CA ALA A 799 5.63 -11.48 18.99
C ALA A 799 4.25 -11.50 19.65
N ARG A 800 4.14 -11.10 20.93
CA ARG A 800 2.86 -10.97 21.63
C ARG A 800 1.99 -9.85 21.05
N VAL A 801 2.59 -8.74 20.62
CA VAL A 801 1.88 -7.63 19.96
C VAL A 801 1.45 -8.06 18.55
N LEU A 802 2.34 -8.72 17.81
CA LEU A 802 2.11 -9.17 16.44
C LEU A 802 1.11 -10.33 16.31
N GLU A 803 0.90 -11.12 17.38
CA GLU A 803 -0.05 -12.23 17.36
C GLU A 803 -1.46 -11.77 16.93
N GLY A 804 -1.99 -12.44 15.90
CA GLY A 804 -3.30 -12.15 15.34
C GLY A 804 -3.31 -11.14 14.20
N SER A 805 -2.17 -10.51 13.87
CA SER A 805 -2.02 -9.70 12.65
C SER A 805 -2.24 -10.57 11.42
N LEU A 806 -2.77 -9.99 10.33
CA LEU A 806 -2.93 -10.72 9.08
C LEU A 806 -1.59 -10.84 8.36
N ARG A 807 -1.26 -12.08 7.98
CA ARG A 807 -0.02 -12.41 7.28
C ARG A 807 -0.23 -12.50 5.78
N ASN A 808 -1.32 -13.14 5.36
CA ASN A 808 -1.65 -13.34 3.97
C ASN A 808 -3.15 -13.59 3.78
N THR A 809 -3.57 -13.46 2.53
CA THR A 809 -4.85 -13.94 2.04
C THR A 809 -4.64 -15.25 1.30
N GLY A 810 -5.69 -16.07 1.23
CA GLY A 810 -5.70 -17.31 0.47
C GLY A 810 -7.12 -17.65 0.03
N ILE A 811 -7.27 -18.72 -0.74
CA ILE A 811 -8.57 -19.17 -1.24
C ILE A 811 -9.10 -20.29 -0.34
N HIS A 812 -10.36 -20.20 0.07
CA HIS A 812 -11.00 -21.24 0.88
C HIS A 812 -11.00 -22.56 0.13
N ALA A 813 -10.57 -23.61 0.82
CA ALA A 813 -10.37 -24.92 0.21
C ALA A 813 -11.63 -25.43 -0.48
N CYS A 814 -12.85 -25.16 0.02
CA CYS A 814 -14.11 -25.67 -0.54
C CYS A 814 -15.17 -24.59 -0.84
N GLY A 815 -14.92 -23.34 -0.48
CA GLY A 815 -15.98 -22.33 -0.35
C GLY A 815 -16.21 -21.61 -1.66
N VAL A 816 -17.44 -21.62 -2.15
CA VAL A 816 -17.85 -20.97 -3.40
C VAL A 816 -19.10 -20.15 -3.15
N ILE A 817 -19.15 -18.96 -3.74
CA ILE A 817 -20.28 -18.06 -3.73
C ILE A 817 -20.84 -18.02 -5.14
N ILE A 818 -22.17 -18.13 -5.25
CA ILE A 818 -22.93 -17.89 -6.48
C ILE A 818 -23.94 -16.79 -6.15
N THR A 819 -23.90 -15.68 -6.89
CA THR A 819 -24.74 -14.51 -6.68
C THR A 819 -25.79 -14.36 -7.79
N PRO A 820 -26.95 -13.72 -7.53
CA PRO A 820 -28.00 -13.54 -8.54
C PRO A 820 -27.64 -12.55 -9.66
N ASP A 821 -26.65 -11.68 -9.42
CA ASP A 821 -26.14 -10.70 -10.38
C ASP A 821 -24.62 -10.56 -10.14
N ASP A 822 -23.93 -9.66 -10.84
CA ASP A 822 -22.51 -9.38 -10.68
C ASP A 822 -22.11 -9.27 -9.20
N ILE A 823 -21.15 -10.10 -8.79
CA ILE A 823 -20.73 -10.23 -7.40
C ILE A 823 -20.21 -8.91 -6.83
N THR A 824 -19.64 -8.04 -7.67
CA THR A 824 -19.11 -6.72 -7.28
C THR A 824 -20.21 -5.73 -6.87
N ASN A 825 -21.46 -5.98 -7.27
CA ASN A 825 -22.61 -5.25 -6.74
C ASN A 825 -22.88 -5.60 -5.27
N PHE A 826 -22.35 -6.72 -4.79
CA PHE A 826 -22.63 -7.23 -3.45
C PHE A 826 -21.43 -7.15 -2.51
N VAL A 827 -20.26 -7.59 -2.96
CA VAL A 827 -19.05 -7.73 -2.14
C VAL A 827 -17.80 -7.40 -2.97
N PRO A 828 -16.74 -6.85 -2.36
CA PRO A 828 -15.46 -6.66 -3.05
C PRO A 828 -14.82 -8.01 -3.39
N VAL A 829 -14.13 -8.08 -4.53
CA VAL A 829 -13.43 -9.27 -5.02
C VAL A 829 -11.93 -9.00 -5.12
N ALA A 830 -11.11 -10.04 -4.96
CA ALA A 830 -9.67 -9.99 -5.21
C ALA A 830 -9.23 -11.28 -5.91
N THR A 831 -8.11 -11.20 -6.65
CA THR A 831 -7.48 -12.33 -7.35
C THR A 831 -6.36 -12.97 -6.55
#